data_AF-A0A7V6UDU5-F1
#
_entry.id   AF-A0A7V6UDU5-F1
#
_cell.length_a   1.000
_cell.length_b   1.000
_cell.length_c   1.000
_cell.angle_alpha   90.00
_cell.angle_beta   90.00
_cell.angle_gamma   90.00
#
_symmetry.space_group_name_H-M   'P 1'
#
loop_
_entity.id
_entity.type
_entity.pdbx_description
1 polymer ?
#
loop_
_entity_poly.entity_id
_entity_poly.type
_entity_poly.pdbx_seq_one_letter_code
_entity_poly.pdbx_strand_id
1 'polypeptide(L)'
;MKKGLLLLLLAMIFISLVFQTSPKRAFGAENIRESPERNKKLAVMVILDRINIEDLAGDYPHIRRLMQNGASALMNVSTAVRMDHVSSYLTIGAGTRAYTGGSDGAFGFNEEYDGRKAGEVFANYTGIKPMVQNLVVPNMPKIIEENSKLDHETVPGLLGEMLKNHGIPVAVLGNADFLDEKKRPAALIAMDCQGIIASGDVSRDLLVNDDESPFFVKTDYEKLYRKFTEHARSGGLIIIHLGDTVRANEYLNLANPQQYDAYRKRGLKDADAFLGRMMQDINTARDLLMVVTPFPSTYGYRQRNLLTPFIMAGPGIKPGFALSATTRRPGLVANIDIAPTVLEYFDIQAPVIMLGHPISGSGNGNATLSSLAYLIRMNRGIVATYVQRAYLIKPYVAMQIIVSIGFLLLIFFRKNLLKTLRPLIMANMAVPLSLLLLPLVASDKLFSKYLWVFLLTAGIVLISLIFKETLKAIIFICLATSSAILLDLSINAPLMKLSILGYDPIGGARYYGLGNEYMGVLIGSITTGVTALVDELGTQSRKKAGLFLLCASVFTAAIYLIFSPRYGCNVGGFISAFGTFTVTLLMLPSIRFKSWQPGLIAVAMVLFIVILLADSGSANPPSHISQTMASVKARGMTPFWDIVIRKLSMNLKLFKYTPWTRALLTSIGVIAALFYRPSHILKNIFQKYRNLYGGFAGGGIGCSLALIFNDSGIVASATMMIYIALPLLLLVIDEMQQS
;
A
#
# COMPACT_ATOMS: atom_id res chain seq x y z
N MET A 1 -32.03 -30.15 -4.75
CA MET A 1 -32.29 -28.71 -4.53
C MET A 1 -32.79 -28.38 -3.11
N LYS A 2 -33.91 -28.94 -2.62
CA LYS A 2 -34.51 -28.55 -1.32
C LYS A 2 -33.57 -28.62 -0.09
N LYS A 3 -32.74 -29.66 0.03
CA LYS A 3 -31.80 -29.82 1.17
C LYS A 3 -30.63 -28.82 1.17
N GLY A 4 -30.15 -28.41 -0.02
CA GLY A 4 -29.08 -27.43 -0.15
C GLY A 4 -29.54 -26.01 0.19
N LEU A 5 -30.78 -25.67 -0.20
CA LEU A 5 -31.41 -24.39 0.16
C LEU A 5 -31.63 -24.28 1.68
N LEU A 6 -32.04 -25.37 2.33
CA LEU A 6 -32.23 -25.44 3.78
C LEU A 6 -30.93 -25.21 4.56
N LEU A 7 -29.83 -25.79 4.10
CA LEU A 7 -28.48 -25.60 4.69
C LEU A 7 -27.97 -24.16 4.50
N LEU A 8 -28.29 -23.53 3.38
CA LEU A 8 -27.93 -22.14 3.09
C LEU A 8 -28.75 -21.16 3.95
N LEU A 9 -30.03 -21.47 4.17
CA LEU A 9 -30.90 -20.75 5.11
C LEU A 9 -30.42 -20.91 6.56
N LEU A 10 -30.05 -22.12 6.98
CA LEU A 10 -29.48 -22.38 8.30
C LEU A 10 -28.14 -21.65 8.51
N ALA A 11 -27.29 -21.58 7.49
CA ALA A 11 -26.06 -20.80 7.54
C ALA A 11 -26.34 -19.29 7.65
N MET A 12 -27.31 -18.75 6.92
CA MET A 12 -27.73 -17.35 7.05
C MET A 12 -28.33 -17.04 8.44
N ILE A 13 -29.12 -17.95 9.00
CA ILE A 13 -29.68 -17.83 10.36
C ILE A 13 -28.56 -17.88 11.40
N PHE A 14 -27.59 -18.78 11.25
CA PHE A 14 -26.44 -18.89 12.15
C PHE A 14 -25.55 -17.64 12.09
N ILE A 15 -25.28 -17.11 10.88
CA ILE A 15 -24.60 -15.83 10.68
C ILE A 15 -25.36 -14.71 11.43
N SER A 16 -26.68 -14.64 11.27
CA SER A 16 -27.51 -13.65 11.96
C SER A 16 -27.48 -13.80 13.49
N LEU A 17 -27.42 -15.03 14.02
CA LEU A 17 -27.33 -15.28 15.46
C LEU A 17 -25.98 -14.87 16.02
N VAL A 18 -24.88 -15.23 15.34
CA VAL A 18 -23.52 -14.84 15.74
C VAL A 18 -23.36 -13.32 15.77
N PHE A 19 -24.02 -12.60 14.84
CA PHE A 19 -24.04 -11.13 14.83
C PHE A 19 -24.87 -10.51 15.97
N GLN A 20 -25.86 -11.22 16.53
CA GLN A 20 -26.61 -10.76 17.69
C GLN A 20 -25.88 -11.01 19.02
N THR A 21 -24.95 -11.97 19.07
CA THR A 21 -24.24 -12.37 20.30
C THR A 21 -22.89 -11.70 20.54
N SER A 22 -22.41 -10.82 19.66
CA SER A 22 -21.21 -10.03 19.93
C SER A 22 -21.44 -9.11 21.13
N PRO A 23 -20.56 -9.12 22.17
CA PRO A 23 -20.79 -8.37 23.39
C PRO A 23 -20.94 -6.88 23.08
N LYS A 24 -22.07 -6.32 23.50
CA LYS A 24 -22.30 -4.87 23.53
C LYS A 24 -21.30 -4.26 24.51
N ARG A 25 -20.11 -3.87 24.06
CA ARG A 25 -19.38 -2.78 24.73
C ARG A 25 -20.11 -1.49 24.34
N ALA A 26 -20.94 -1.03 25.26
CA ALA A 26 -21.42 0.33 25.25
C ALA A 26 -20.18 1.24 25.24
N PHE A 27 -20.08 2.13 24.26
CA PHE A 27 -19.24 3.31 24.37
C PHE A 27 -19.88 4.20 25.43
N GLY A 28 -19.57 3.89 26.70
CA GLY A 28 -19.87 4.78 27.81
C GLY A 28 -18.92 5.97 27.71
N ALA A 29 -19.46 7.18 27.84
CA ALA A 29 -18.67 8.34 28.19
C ALA A 29 -17.93 8.03 29.50
N GLU A 30 -16.65 7.69 29.42
CA GLU A 30 -15.83 7.57 30.62
C GLU A 30 -15.65 8.96 31.20
N ASN A 31 -15.98 9.07 32.49
CA ASN A 31 -15.76 10.27 33.30
C ASN A 31 -14.30 10.71 33.14
N ILE A 32 -14.12 11.92 32.59
CA ILE A 32 -12.85 12.61 32.49
C ILE A 32 -12.33 12.84 33.91
N ARG A 33 -11.45 11.95 34.38
CA ARG A 33 -10.56 12.24 35.50
C ARG A 33 -9.34 12.93 34.92
N GLU A 34 -9.32 14.26 35.01
CA GLU A 34 -8.12 15.05 34.75
C GLU A 34 -7.00 14.55 35.68
N SER A 35 -6.03 13.82 35.13
CA SER A 35 -4.78 13.54 35.84
C SER A 35 -3.87 14.76 35.66
N PRO A 36 -3.46 15.45 36.74
CA PRO A 36 -2.64 16.66 36.64
C PRO A 36 -1.25 16.44 36.00
N GLU A 37 -0.82 15.19 35.80
CA GLU A 37 0.41 14.86 35.07
C GLU A 37 0.29 14.92 33.53
N ARG A 38 -0.93 14.80 32.97
CA ARG A 38 -1.14 14.75 31.51
C ARG A 38 -0.75 16.07 30.82
N ASN A 39 -0.97 17.20 31.50
CA ASN A 39 -0.63 18.54 31.03
C ASN A 39 0.87 18.87 31.06
N LYS A 40 1.74 17.94 31.50
CA LYS A 40 3.20 18.11 31.47
C LYS A 40 3.92 17.29 30.40
N LYS A 41 3.21 16.38 29.70
CA LYS A 41 3.78 15.63 28.57
C LYS A 41 4.06 16.60 27.42
N LEU A 42 5.21 16.48 26.77
CA LEU A 42 5.63 17.34 25.67
C LEU A 42 5.91 16.50 24.42
N ALA A 43 5.16 16.76 23.36
CA ALA A 43 5.41 16.22 22.03
C ALA A 43 5.87 17.35 21.10
N VAL A 44 7.00 17.14 20.43
CA VAL A 44 7.60 18.10 19.51
C VAL A 44 7.72 17.47 18.13
N MET A 45 7.12 18.11 17.15
CA MET A 45 7.20 17.72 15.74
C MET A 45 7.96 18.78 14.95
N VAL A 46 9.20 18.49 14.60
CA VAL A 46 10.03 19.34 13.74
C VAL A 46 9.79 18.97 12.28
N ILE A 47 9.24 19.91 11.52
CA ILE A 47 9.02 19.78 10.09
C ILE A 47 10.30 20.18 9.35
N LEU A 48 10.98 19.18 8.79
CA LEU A 48 12.11 19.34 7.90
C LEU A 48 11.68 18.91 6.49
N ASP A 49 11.09 19.85 5.76
CA ASP A 49 10.39 19.55 4.51
C ASP A 49 11.27 19.69 3.26
N ARG A 50 10.81 19.17 2.12
CA ARG A 50 11.48 19.27 0.81
C ARG A 50 12.87 18.64 0.73
N ILE A 51 13.07 17.55 1.48
CA ILE A 51 14.29 16.73 1.45
C ILE A 51 13.97 15.26 1.16
N ASN A 52 15.00 14.53 0.74
CA ASN A 52 14.99 13.08 0.55
C ASN A 52 15.99 12.43 1.51
N ILE A 53 15.93 11.10 1.66
CA ILE A 53 16.80 10.37 2.59
C ILE A 53 18.29 10.54 2.26
N GLU A 54 18.64 10.73 0.99
CA GLU A 54 20.01 10.96 0.54
C GLU A 54 20.59 12.28 1.07
N ASP A 55 19.76 13.29 1.33
CA ASP A 55 20.21 14.56 1.87
C ASP A 55 20.79 14.39 3.28
N LEU A 56 20.31 13.42 4.06
CA LEU A 56 20.79 13.15 5.42
C LEU A 56 22.16 12.47 5.47
N ALA A 57 22.76 12.14 4.31
CA ALA A 57 24.09 11.56 4.24
C ALA A 57 25.23 12.56 4.55
N GLY A 58 24.92 13.86 4.58
CA GLY A 58 25.88 14.91 4.92
C GLY A 58 26.33 14.91 6.39
N ASP A 59 27.09 15.94 6.73
CA ASP A 59 27.64 16.16 8.07
C ASP A 59 26.62 16.90 8.96
N TYR A 60 25.72 16.12 9.56
CA TYR A 60 24.63 16.56 10.44
C TYR A 60 24.66 15.75 11.74
N PRO A 61 25.56 16.09 12.69
CA PRO A 61 25.81 15.29 13.89
C PRO A 61 24.58 15.14 14.80
N HIS A 62 23.70 16.14 14.89
CA HIS A 62 22.55 16.10 15.78
C HIS A 62 21.42 15.23 15.22
N ILE A 63 21.11 15.36 13.93
CA ILE A 63 20.19 14.46 13.21
C ILE A 63 20.72 13.03 13.30
N ARG A 64 22.02 12.82 13.08
CA ARG A 64 22.65 11.49 13.18
C ARG A 64 22.51 10.93 14.58
N ARG A 65 22.76 11.73 15.63
CA ARG A 65 22.55 11.33 17.02
C ARG A 65 21.09 11.01 17.33
N LEU A 66 20.13 11.75 16.76
CA LEU A 66 18.71 11.44 16.90
C LEU A 66 18.36 10.09 16.22
N MET A 67 18.89 9.81 15.04
CA MET A 67 18.75 8.50 14.40
C MET A 67 19.42 7.37 15.20
N GLN A 68 20.50 7.66 15.95
CA GLN A 68 21.20 6.70 16.81
C GLN A 68 20.37 6.29 18.02
N ASN A 69 19.71 7.27 18.63
CA ASN A 69 18.98 7.07 19.88
C ASN A 69 17.47 6.86 19.67
N GLY A 70 16.99 7.03 18.44
CA GLY A 70 15.60 6.90 18.06
C GLY A 70 15.35 5.83 16.99
N ALA A 71 14.13 5.81 16.50
CA ALA A 71 13.67 4.98 15.41
C ALA A 71 13.60 5.80 14.12
N SER A 72 14.14 5.27 13.03
CA SER A 72 14.18 5.94 11.72
C SER A 72 13.52 5.10 10.62
N ALA A 73 12.90 5.76 9.65
CA ALA A 73 12.23 5.12 8.53
C ALA A 73 12.16 6.01 7.28
N LEU A 74 11.79 5.39 6.17
CA LEU A 74 11.19 6.04 5.02
C LEU A 74 9.69 6.19 5.27
N MET A 75 9.12 7.36 4.98
CA MET A 75 7.71 7.64 5.13
C MET A 75 7.04 7.71 3.76
N ASN A 76 5.93 7.00 3.61
CA ASN A 76 5.02 7.19 2.49
C ASN A 76 4.21 8.48 2.69
N VAL A 77 4.15 9.31 1.64
CA VAL A 77 3.49 10.63 1.63
C VAL A 77 2.23 10.66 0.78
N SER A 78 1.60 9.50 0.54
CA SER A 78 0.40 9.42 -0.28
C SER A 78 -0.75 10.24 0.31
N THR A 79 -1.49 10.90 -0.57
CA THR A 79 -2.69 11.70 -0.28
C THR A 79 -3.88 11.13 -1.06
N ALA A 80 -5.08 11.70 -0.90
CA ALA A 80 -6.31 11.07 -1.43
C ALA A 80 -6.45 11.16 -2.96
N VAL A 81 -6.21 12.33 -3.55
CA VAL A 81 -6.46 12.58 -4.98
C VAL A 81 -5.18 12.48 -5.81
N ARG A 82 -4.19 13.31 -5.46
CA ARG A 82 -2.87 13.35 -6.10
C ARG A 82 -1.84 13.70 -5.04
N MET A 83 -0.65 13.11 -5.13
CA MET A 83 0.46 13.50 -4.27
C MET A 83 0.82 14.96 -4.53
N ASP A 84 0.46 15.82 -3.58
CA ASP A 84 0.77 17.23 -3.60
C ASP A 84 1.28 17.68 -2.24
N HIS A 85 2.05 18.77 -2.28
CA HIS A 85 2.80 19.28 -1.15
C HIS A 85 1.91 19.62 0.04
N VAL A 86 0.84 20.40 -0.17
CA VAL A 86 0.01 20.93 0.91
C VAL A 86 -0.90 19.85 1.50
N SER A 87 -1.49 18.98 0.65
CA SER A 87 -2.32 17.86 1.13
C SER A 87 -1.55 16.82 1.93
N SER A 88 -0.23 16.76 1.79
CA SER A 88 0.61 15.87 2.62
C SER A 88 0.56 16.25 4.10
N TYR A 89 0.50 17.55 4.42
CA TYR A 89 0.34 18.07 5.78
C TYR A 89 -1.05 17.79 6.34
N LEU A 90 -2.10 18.07 5.54
CA LEU A 90 -3.48 17.78 5.96
C LEU A 90 -3.69 16.28 6.25
N THR A 91 -3.07 15.41 5.45
CA THR A 91 -3.15 13.95 5.63
C THR A 91 -2.54 13.50 6.96
N ILE A 92 -1.45 14.14 7.40
CA ILE A 92 -0.84 13.87 8.72
C ILE A 92 -1.85 14.20 9.84
N GLY A 93 -2.42 15.41 9.84
CA GLY A 93 -3.37 15.86 10.87
C GLY A 93 -4.72 15.12 10.86
N ALA A 94 -5.16 14.64 9.69
CA ALA A 94 -6.39 13.87 9.57
C ALA A 94 -6.23 12.40 10.01
N GLY A 95 -5.00 11.86 10.03
CA GLY A 95 -4.75 10.42 10.28
C GLY A 95 -5.34 9.48 9.21
N THR A 96 -5.74 10.04 8.07
CA THR A 96 -6.25 9.36 6.88
C THR A 96 -5.95 10.21 5.65
N ARG A 97 -5.98 9.63 4.45
CA ARG A 97 -5.65 10.35 3.21
C ARG A 97 -6.61 11.52 3.03
N ALA A 98 -6.05 12.72 2.84
CA ALA A 98 -6.84 13.93 2.68
C ALA A 98 -6.44 14.72 1.44
N TYR A 99 -7.28 15.68 1.06
CA TYR A 99 -7.02 16.58 -0.06
C TYR A 99 -7.44 18.01 0.27
N THR A 100 -6.57 18.98 -0.04
CA THR A 100 -6.78 20.39 0.35
C THR A 100 -7.49 21.22 -0.72
N GLY A 101 -7.65 20.72 -1.95
CA GLY A 101 -8.11 21.54 -3.07
C GLY A 101 -7.12 22.63 -3.49
N GLY A 102 -5.85 22.50 -3.09
CA GLY A 102 -4.79 23.49 -3.37
C GLY A 102 -4.81 24.73 -2.49
N SER A 103 -5.58 24.73 -1.39
CA SER A 103 -5.60 25.83 -0.42
C SER A 103 -4.50 25.63 0.62
N ASP A 104 -3.67 26.64 0.82
CA ASP A 104 -2.60 26.66 1.81
C ASP A 104 -2.77 27.80 2.82
N GLY A 105 -2.16 27.60 3.98
CA GLY A 105 -1.85 28.68 4.89
C GLY A 105 -2.79 28.86 6.08
N ALA A 106 -2.17 29.25 7.19
CA ALA A 106 -2.83 29.82 8.34
C ALA A 106 -2.27 31.20 8.63
N PHE A 107 -3.08 32.00 9.30
CA PHE A 107 -2.82 33.41 9.55
C PHE A 107 -3.10 33.73 11.01
N GLY A 108 -2.31 34.64 11.58
CA GLY A 108 -2.69 35.22 12.86
C GLY A 108 -4.00 36.01 12.71
N PHE A 109 -4.83 36.07 13.76
CA PHE A 109 -6.10 36.79 13.72
C PHE A 109 -6.00 38.21 13.11
N ASN A 110 -5.00 38.99 13.54
CA ASN A 110 -4.78 40.37 13.12
C ASN A 110 -3.96 40.50 11.82
N GLU A 111 -3.50 39.39 11.25
CA GLU A 111 -2.70 39.43 10.04
C GLU A 111 -3.56 39.74 8.82
N GLU A 112 -2.98 40.44 7.85
CA GLU A 112 -3.67 40.77 6.61
C GLU A 112 -3.83 39.53 5.70
N TYR A 113 -5.06 39.35 5.23
CA TYR A 113 -5.51 38.36 4.26
C TYR A 113 -6.58 39.00 3.37
N ASP A 114 -6.34 39.06 2.05
CA ASP A 114 -7.22 39.72 1.07
C ASP A 114 -7.65 41.15 1.46
N GLY A 115 -6.71 41.96 1.98
CA GLY A 115 -6.94 43.34 2.38
C GLY A 115 -7.74 43.53 3.68
N ARG A 116 -7.98 42.45 4.44
CA ARG A 116 -8.70 42.48 5.74
C ARG A 116 -7.96 41.65 6.78
N LYS A 117 -8.39 41.73 8.04
CA LYS A 117 -7.88 40.85 9.09
C LYS A 117 -8.33 39.41 8.83
N ALA A 118 -7.39 38.46 8.88
CA ALA A 118 -7.68 37.06 8.60
C ALA A 118 -8.75 36.48 9.54
N GLY A 119 -8.79 36.90 10.81
CA GLY A 119 -9.82 36.49 11.76
C GLY A 119 -11.24 36.94 11.37
N GLU A 120 -11.37 38.12 10.75
CA GLU A 120 -12.65 38.64 10.25
C GLU A 120 -13.07 37.90 8.97
N VAL A 121 -12.13 37.64 8.05
CA VAL A 121 -12.40 36.86 6.84
C VAL A 121 -12.81 35.44 7.20
N PHE A 122 -12.09 34.80 8.13
CA PHE A 122 -12.44 33.48 8.64
C PHE A 122 -13.85 33.46 9.25
N ALA A 123 -14.21 34.47 10.07
CA ALA A 123 -15.55 34.56 10.64
C ALA A 123 -16.64 34.74 9.58
N ASN A 124 -16.36 35.48 8.51
CA ASN A 124 -17.27 35.62 7.38
C ASN A 124 -17.46 34.32 6.60
N TYR A 125 -16.39 33.54 6.40
CA TYR A 125 -16.45 32.29 5.64
C TYR A 125 -17.04 31.12 6.43
N THR A 126 -16.83 31.09 7.75
CA THR A 126 -17.20 29.95 8.60
C THR A 126 -18.39 30.21 9.53
N GLY A 127 -18.71 31.48 9.80
CA GLY A 127 -19.66 31.87 10.85
C GLY A 127 -19.12 31.73 12.28
N ILE A 128 -17.86 31.30 12.46
CA ILE A 128 -17.23 31.07 13.76
C ILE A 128 -16.36 32.26 14.13
N LYS A 129 -16.45 32.77 15.36
CA LYS A 129 -15.63 33.89 15.84
C LYS A 129 -14.37 33.39 16.56
N PRO A 130 -13.18 33.49 15.94
CA PRO A 130 -11.92 33.10 16.58
C PRO A 130 -11.49 34.15 17.62
N MET A 131 -10.66 33.75 18.59
CA MET A 131 -10.02 34.68 19.53
C MET A 131 -8.83 35.39 18.87
N VAL A 132 -8.46 36.56 19.38
CA VAL A 132 -7.36 37.38 18.85
C VAL A 132 -6.01 36.66 18.87
N GLN A 133 -5.81 35.74 19.81
CA GLN A 133 -4.59 34.95 19.95
C GLN A 133 -4.55 33.71 19.03
N ASN A 134 -5.65 33.37 18.36
CA ASN A 134 -5.70 32.17 17.53
C ASN A 134 -5.03 32.38 16.17
N LEU A 135 -4.54 31.28 15.61
CA LEU A 135 -4.29 31.18 14.18
C LEU A 135 -5.52 30.57 13.51
N VAL A 136 -5.83 31.03 12.30
CA VAL A 136 -7.00 30.60 11.54
C VAL A 136 -6.61 30.12 10.15
N VAL A 137 -7.36 29.15 9.63
CA VAL A 137 -7.30 28.66 8.25
C VAL A 137 -8.57 29.12 7.52
N PRO A 138 -8.57 30.28 6.85
CA PRO A 138 -9.76 30.86 6.22
C PRO A 138 -10.45 29.89 5.24
N ASN A 139 -9.67 29.12 4.50
CA ASN A 139 -10.16 28.21 3.47
C ASN A 139 -10.73 26.88 4.00
N MET A 140 -10.98 26.76 5.31
CA MET A 140 -11.48 25.53 5.93
C MET A 140 -12.79 24.99 5.29
N PRO A 141 -13.81 25.82 4.95
CA PRO A 141 -15.02 25.32 4.29
C PRO A 141 -14.74 24.58 2.98
N LYS A 142 -13.81 25.10 2.15
CA LYS A 142 -13.39 24.47 0.90
C LYS A 142 -12.66 23.15 1.16
N ILE A 143 -11.80 23.10 2.18
CA ILE A 143 -11.11 21.85 2.58
C ILE A 143 -12.15 20.79 2.98
N ILE A 144 -13.15 21.15 3.80
CA ILE A 144 -14.23 20.24 4.19
C ILE A 144 -15.00 19.75 2.95
N GLU A 145 -15.36 20.65 2.05
CA GLU A 145 -16.09 20.32 0.82
C GLU A 145 -15.29 19.32 -0.06
N GLU A 146 -14.00 19.57 -0.28
CA GLU A 146 -13.14 18.69 -1.07
C GLU A 146 -12.97 17.30 -0.46
N ASN A 147 -12.89 17.19 0.87
CA ASN A 147 -12.79 15.89 1.54
C ASN A 147 -14.13 15.15 1.60
N SER A 148 -15.26 15.86 1.58
CA SER A 148 -16.59 15.23 1.49
C SER A 148 -16.84 14.49 0.17
N LYS A 149 -16.08 14.84 -0.88
CA LYS A 149 -16.11 14.20 -2.21
C LYS A 149 -15.29 12.91 -2.29
N LEU A 150 -14.53 12.56 -1.25
CA LEU A 150 -13.67 11.38 -1.23
C LEU A 150 -14.47 10.09 -1.06
N ASP A 151 -13.86 8.98 -1.47
CA ASP A 151 -14.44 7.63 -1.42
C ASP A 151 -14.24 6.91 -0.08
N HIS A 152 -13.83 7.67 0.94
CA HIS A 152 -13.64 7.25 2.31
C HIS A 152 -13.91 8.43 3.24
N GLU A 153 -14.28 8.12 4.48
CA GLU A 153 -14.52 9.14 5.48
C GLU A 153 -13.20 9.83 5.87
N THR A 154 -13.17 11.15 5.75
CA THR A 154 -12.03 11.99 6.09
C THR A 154 -12.53 13.21 6.85
N VAL A 155 -11.97 13.44 8.03
CA VAL A 155 -12.28 14.60 8.88
C VAL A 155 -11.03 15.48 9.00
N PRO A 156 -10.97 16.59 8.24
CA PRO A 156 -9.92 17.60 8.40
C PRO A 156 -9.82 18.10 9.84
N GLY A 157 -8.59 18.25 10.35
CA GLY A 157 -8.32 18.78 11.70
C GLY A 157 -8.60 17.82 12.87
N LEU A 158 -8.82 16.53 12.59
CA LEU A 158 -9.20 15.56 13.63
C LEU A 158 -8.15 15.40 14.74
N LEU A 159 -6.85 15.46 14.45
CA LEU A 159 -5.80 15.45 15.48
C LEU A 159 -5.96 16.64 16.44
N GLY A 160 -6.07 17.86 15.91
CA GLY A 160 -6.23 19.08 16.70
C GLY A 160 -7.50 19.05 17.54
N GLU A 161 -8.60 18.57 16.96
CA GLU A 161 -9.89 18.41 17.65
C GLU A 161 -9.79 17.41 18.81
N MET A 162 -9.15 16.25 18.60
CA MET A 162 -8.97 15.25 19.65
C MET A 162 -8.11 15.77 20.80
N LEU A 163 -7.04 16.51 20.50
CA LEU A 163 -6.17 17.12 21.53
C LEU A 163 -6.92 18.21 22.31
N LYS A 164 -7.66 19.08 21.61
CA LYS A 164 -8.50 20.13 22.20
C LYS A 164 -9.54 19.54 23.16
N ASN A 165 -10.23 18.48 22.76
CA ASN A 165 -11.25 17.80 23.57
C ASN A 165 -10.69 17.13 24.83
N HIS A 166 -9.37 16.89 24.89
CA HIS A 166 -8.67 16.34 26.06
C HIS A 166 -7.85 17.40 26.81
N GLY A 167 -8.03 18.69 26.51
CA GLY A 167 -7.32 19.78 27.18
C GLY A 167 -5.82 19.84 26.88
N ILE A 168 -5.33 19.16 25.85
CA ILE A 168 -3.92 19.14 25.47
C ILE A 168 -3.61 20.38 24.60
N PRO A 169 -2.69 21.27 25.03
CA PRO A 169 -2.32 22.44 24.24
C PRO A 169 -1.71 22.06 22.88
N VAL A 170 -2.01 22.83 21.85
CA VAL A 170 -1.42 22.68 20.51
C VAL A 170 -0.91 24.02 20.03
N ALA A 171 0.37 24.07 19.63
CA ALA A 171 1.03 25.25 19.11
C ALA A 171 1.76 24.99 17.79
N VAL A 172 1.76 25.98 16.90
CA VAL A 172 2.52 25.96 15.63
C VAL A 172 3.49 27.12 15.60
N LEU A 173 4.77 26.84 15.34
CA LEU A 173 5.85 27.82 15.32
C LEU A 173 6.58 27.78 13.97
N GLY A 174 6.86 28.95 13.39
CA GLY A 174 7.64 29.09 12.17
C GLY A 174 6.82 28.93 10.89
N ASN A 175 7.46 29.22 9.75
CA ASN A 175 6.84 29.24 8.43
C ASN A 175 7.90 28.99 7.33
N ALA A 176 7.44 28.82 6.09
CA ALA A 176 8.28 28.79 4.90
C ALA A 176 8.00 29.99 3.98
N ASP A 177 7.56 31.11 4.55
CA ASP A 177 7.19 32.30 3.77
C ASP A 177 8.38 32.82 2.95
N PHE A 178 8.05 33.43 1.82
CA PHE A 178 8.93 34.24 1.00
C PHE A 178 8.59 35.73 1.21
N LEU A 179 9.28 36.62 0.49
CA LEU A 179 9.00 38.06 0.54
C LEU A 179 7.59 38.44 0.05
N ASP A 180 7.03 37.69 -0.91
CA ASP A 180 5.73 38.02 -1.51
C ASP A 180 4.68 36.90 -1.39
N GLU A 181 5.09 35.71 -0.94
CA GLU A 181 4.23 34.52 -0.88
C GLU A 181 4.28 33.93 0.53
N LYS A 182 3.11 33.61 1.10
CA LYS A 182 3.00 33.00 2.43
C LYS A 182 2.87 31.48 2.28
N LYS A 183 3.72 30.69 2.94
CA LYS A 183 3.72 29.22 2.86
C LYS A 183 3.74 28.62 4.25
N ARG A 184 2.54 28.28 4.75
CA ARG A 184 2.33 27.85 6.14
C ARG A 184 1.52 26.55 6.26
N PRO A 185 1.92 25.47 5.56
CA PRO A 185 1.15 24.22 5.55
C PRO A 185 1.22 23.45 6.88
N ALA A 186 2.21 23.72 7.75
CA ALA A 186 2.33 23.10 9.07
C ALA A 186 1.07 23.27 9.94
N ALA A 187 0.35 24.37 9.76
CA ALA A 187 -0.92 24.63 10.43
C ALA A 187 -2.01 23.59 10.13
N LEU A 188 -2.00 22.98 8.94
CA LEU A 188 -2.97 21.96 8.55
C LEU A 188 -2.83 20.66 9.34
N ILE A 189 -1.68 20.44 9.99
CA ILE A 189 -1.48 19.31 10.91
C ILE A 189 -2.16 19.60 12.26
N ALA A 190 -2.05 20.84 12.74
CA ALA A 190 -2.41 21.24 14.11
C ALA A 190 -3.84 21.74 14.29
N MET A 191 -4.46 22.27 13.22
CA MET A 191 -5.79 22.87 13.33
C MET A 191 -6.83 21.87 13.84
N ASP A 192 -7.82 22.37 14.56
CA ASP A 192 -9.02 21.62 14.91
C ASP A 192 -9.98 21.49 13.72
N CYS A 193 -11.12 20.82 13.92
CA CYS A 193 -12.11 20.61 12.85
C CYS A 193 -12.79 21.90 12.37
N GLN A 194 -12.58 23.02 13.06
CA GLN A 194 -13.07 24.34 12.67
C GLN A 194 -12.02 25.14 11.87
N GLY A 195 -10.77 24.65 11.79
CA GLY A 195 -9.66 25.37 11.17
C GLY A 195 -9.02 26.40 12.11
N ILE A 196 -9.15 26.22 13.42
CA ILE A 196 -8.59 27.09 14.46
C ILE A 196 -7.41 26.38 15.14
N ILE A 197 -6.36 27.14 15.44
CA ILE A 197 -5.24 26.70 16.28
C ILE A 197 -5.16 27.64 17.48
N ALA A 198 -5.08 27.05 18.68
CA ALA A 198 -5.21 27.79 19.93
C ALA A 198 -4.11 28.85 20.12
N SER A 199 -2.86 28.50 19.81
CA SER A 199 -1.70 29.38 19.96
C SER A 199 -0.61 29.06 18.94
N GLY A 200 0.37 29.97 18.82
CA GLY A 200 1.50 29.82 17.92
C GLY A 200 1.92 31.14 17.30
N ASP A 201 2.95 31.08 16.48
CA ASP A 201 3.44 32.20 15.70
C ASP A 201 3.95 31.68 14.36
N VAL A 202 3.26 32.07 13.29
CA VAL A 202 3.60 31.73 11.89
C VAL A 202 3.92 32.99 11.10
N SER A 203 4.02 34.13 11.76
CA SER A 203 4.18 35.44 11.14
C SER A 203 5.60 35.65 10.62
N ARG A 204 5.79 36.74 9.86
CA ARG A 204 7.12 37.16 9.39
C ARG A 204 8.04 37.59 10.53
N ASP A 205 7.54 37.78 11.75
CA ASP A 205 8.37 38.14 12.89
C ASP A 205 9.41 37.06 13.22
N LEU A 206 9.18 35.81 12.79
CA LEU A 206 10.13 34.70 12.93
C LEU A 206 11.16 34.60 11.78
N LEU A 207 11.24 35.61 10.93
CA LEU A 207 12.19 35.69 9.82
C LEU A 207 13.15 36.87 10.00
N VAL A 208 14.33 36.74 9.42
CA VAL A 208 15.33 37.79 9.26
C VAL A 208 15.68 37.95 7.78
N ASN A 209 15.97 39.19 7.38
CA ASN A 209 16.56 39.43 6.06
C ASN A 209 18.00 38.92 6.04
N ASP A 210 18.36 38.17 5.01
CA ASP A 210 19.71 37.62 4.82
C ASP A 210 20.04 37.62 3.32
N ASP A 211 20.93 38.53 2.91
CA ASP A 211 21.26 38.76 1.50
C ASP A 211 21.90 37.54 0.81
N GLU A 212 22.45 36.62 1.61
CA GLU A 212 23.04 35.38 1.12
C GLU A 212 22.06 34.20 1.07
N SER A 213 20.82 34.37 1.54
CA SER A 213 19.81 33.31 1.56
C SER A 213 18.87 33.37 0.35
N PRO A 214 18.29 32.22 -0.04
CA PRO A 214 17.22 32.19 -1.04
C PRO A 214 16.09 33.17 -0.71
N PHE A 215 15.66 33.96 -1.70
CA PHE A 215 14.66 35.01 -1.53
C PHE A 215 15.01 36.07 -0.47
N PHE A 216 16.30 36.23 -0.17
CA PHE A 216 16.84 37.23 0.77
C PHE A 216 16.29 37.12 2.20
N VAL A 217 15.81 35.93 2.58
CA VAL A 217 15.12 35.71 3.86
C VAL A 217 15.52 34.38 4.47
N LYS A 218 15.71 34.37 5.78
CA LYS A 218 16.10 33.21 6.57
C LYS A 218 15.23 33.13 7.84
N THR A 219 15.05 31.92 8.37
CA THR A 219 14.45 31.76 9.70
C THR A 219 15.32 32.39 10.78
N ASP A 220 14.69 33.16 11.68
CA ASP A 220 15.29 33.63 12.92
C ASP A 220 15.33 32.48 13.93
N TYR A 221 16.36 31.64 13.86
CA TYR A 221 16.48 30.46 14.73
C TYR A 221 16.59 30.81 16.22
N GLU A 222 17.12 31.99 16.57
CA GLU A 222 17.18 32.45 17.97
C GLU A 222 15.79 32.78 18.49
N LYS A 223 15.00 33.56 17.73
CA LYS A 223 13.63 33.89 18.12
C LYS A 223 12.72 32.66 18.08
N LEU A 224 12.88 31.78 17.08
CA LEU A 224 12.14 30.53 17.00
C LEU A 224 12.43 29.63 18.21
N TYR A 225 13.69 29.54 18.64
CA TYR A 225 14.07 28.77 19.83
C TYR A 225 13.48 29.37 21.11
N ARG A 226 13.49 30.71 21.27
CA ARG A 226 12.83 31.37 22.41
C ARG A 226 11.34 31.02 22.45
N LYS A 227 10.64 31.13 21.31
CA LYS A 227 9.22 30.75 21.21
C LYS A 227 8.99 29.27 21.53
N PHE A 228 9.88 28.38 21.09
CA PHE A 228 9.83 26.97 21.49
C PHE A 228 9.90 26.82 23.01
N THR A 229 10.88 27.43 23.67
CA THR A 229 11.02 27.32 25.13
C THR A 229 9.86 27.92 25.92
N GLU A 230 9.23 29.00 25.41
CA GLU A 230 8.02 29.58 25.99
C GLU A 230 6.85 28.58 25.99
N HIS A 231 6.61 27.92 24.85
CA HIS A 231 5.51 26.97 24.70
C HIS A 231 5.80 25.62 25.38
N ALA A 232 7.06 25.16 25.35
CA ALA A 232 7.47 23.89 25.95
C ALA A 232 7.18 23.82 27.47
N ARG A 233 7.15 24.97 28.16
CA ARG A 233 6.77 25.05 29.59
C ARG A 233 5.32 24.63 29.85
N SER A 234 4.44 24.79 28.87
CA SER A 234 3.02 24.46 28.98
C SER A 234 2.71 23.01 28.59
N GLY A 235 3.71 22.25 28.10
CA GLY A 235 3.51 20.92 27.55
C GLY A 235 2.65 20.92 26.28
N GLY A 236 2.10 19.76 25.94
CA GLY A 236 1.26 19.57 24.76
C GLY A 236 2.03 19.29 23.48
N LEU A 237 1.39 19.52 22.33
CA LEU A 237 1.97 19.32 21.01
C LEU A 237 2.50 20.63 20.45
N ILE A 238 3.79 20.68 20.11
CA ILE A 238 4.42 21.80 19.42
C ILE A 238 4.88 21.34 18.05
N ILE A 239 4.35 21.96 16.99
CA ILE A 239 4.78 21.74 15.61
C ILE A 239 5.66 22.90 15.18
N ILE A 240 6.91 22.62 14.78
CA ILE A 240 7.89 23.64 14.40
C ILE A 240 8.23 23.48 12.92
N HIS A 241 8.05 24.54 12.13
CA HIS A 241 8.36 24.56 10.71
C HIS A 241 9.59 25.45 10.44
N LEU A 242 10.70 24.82 10.04
CA LEU A 242 11.99 25.52 9.89
C LEU A 242 12.10 26.34 8.60
N GLY A 243 11.38 25.96 7.54
CA GLY A 243 11.23 26.74 6.30
C GLY A 243 12.43 26.86 5.36
N ASP A 244 13.67 26.87 5.85
CA ASP A 244 14.84 27.17 5.00
C ASP A 244 15.12 26.09 3.94
N THR A 245 14.86 24.82 4.23
CA THR A 245 14.95 23.75 3.21
C THR A 245 13.88 23.90 2.13
N VAL A 246 12.71 24.47 2.46
CA VAL A 246 11.65 24.78 1.49
C VAL A 246 12.07 25.95 0.62
N ARG A 247 12.57 27.05 1.22
CA ARG A 247 13.10 28.21 0.50
C ARG A 247 14.23 27.81 -0.45
N ALA A 248 15.21 27.04 0.01
CA ALA A 248 16.27 26.50 -0.83
C ALA A 248 15.72 25.63 -1.97
N ASN A 249 14.73 24.77 -1.69
CA ASN A 249 14.14 23.90 -2.70
C ASN A 249 13.39 24.66 -3.80
N GLU A 250 12.64 25.69 -3.46
CA GLU A 250 11.87 26.50 -4.42
C GLU A 250 12.78 27.44 -5.24
N TYR A 251 13.98 27.75 -4.73
CA TYR A 251 15.02 28.48 -5.45
C TYR A 251 15.74 27.65 -6.55
N LEU A 252 15.38 26.36 -6.72
CA LEU A 252 16.01 25.43 -7.66
C LEU A 252 16.09 25.97 -9.10
N ASN A 253 15.04 26.64 -9.58
CA ASN A 253 15.00 27.12 -10.96
C ASN A 253 15.64 28.52 -11.13
N LEU A 254 16.05 29.16 -10.03
CA LEU A 254 16.66 30.49 -10.02
C LEU A 254 18.18 30.45 -9.79
N ALA A 255 18.70 29.36 -9.23
CA ALA A 255 20.12 29.15 -8.98
C ALA A 255 20.73 28.10 -9.91
N ASN A 256 22.03 28.24 -10.19
CA ASN A 256 22.80 27.17 -10.81
C ASN A 256 22.93 25.95 -9.86
N PRO A 257 23.29 24.75 -10.37
CA PRO A 257 23.32 23.54 -9.55
C PRO A 257 24.25 23.61 -8.33
N GLN A 258 25.42 24.26 -8.44
CA GLN A 258 26.37 24.38 -7.35
C GLN A 258 25.81 25.27 -6.22
N GLN A 259 25.24 26.42 -6.59
CA GLN A 259 24.65 27.34 -5.63
C GLN A 259 23.39 26.75 -4.96
N TYR A 260 22.57 26.03 -5.73
CA TYR A 260 21.43 25.31 -5.19
C TYR A 260 21.84 24.27 -4.12
N ASP A 261 22.87 23.47 -4.40
CA ASP A 261 23.40 22.49 -3.45
C ASP A 261 23.97 23.17 -2.19
N ALA A 262 24.65 24.32 -2.35
CA ALA A 262 25.12 25.12 -1.23
C ALA A 262 23.97 25.61 -0.34
N TYR A 263 22.91 26.17 -0.91
CA TYR A 263 21.73 26.62 -0.15
C TYR A 263 21.04 25.47 0.59
N ARG A 264 20.88 24.31 -0.05
CA ARG A 264 20.32 23.11 0.61
C ARG A 264 21.16 22.67 1.80
N LYS A 265 22.48 22.58 1.63
CA LYS A 265 23.41 22.21 2.70
C LYS A 265 23.41 23.21 3.85
N ARG A 266 23.34 24.52 3.54
CA ARG A 266 23.22 25.59 4.56
C ARG A 266 21.93 25.41 5.37
N GLY A 267 20.77 25.30 4.71
CA GLY A 267 19.49 25.09 5.40
C GLY A 267 19.44 23.81 6.25
N LEU A 268 20.05 22.72 5.78
CA LEU A 268 20.16 21.48 6.57
C LEU A 268 21.11 21.61 7.77
N LYS A 269 22.23 22.34 7.64
CA LYS A 269 23.13 22.62 8.76
C LYS A 269 22.46 23.49 9.82
N ASP A 270 21.73 24.52 9.39
CA ASP A 270 20.97 25.38 10.30
C ASP A 270 19.89 24.57 11.04
N ALA A 271 19.18 23.68 10.34
CA ALA A 271 18.21 22.76 10.93
C ALA A 271 18.85 21.77 11.93
N ASP A 272 20.02 21.20 11.60
CA ASP A 272 20.77 20.31 12.49
C ASP A 272 21.23 21.02 13.76
N ALA A 273 21.75 22.23 13.64
CA ALA A 273 22.16 23.06 14.79
C ALA A 273 20.98 23.42 15.69
N PHE A 274 19.84 23.80 15.10
CA PHE A 274 18.61 24.09 15.84
C PHE A 274 18.09 22.85 16.59
N LEU A 275 18.05 21.69 15.91
CA LEU A 275 17.68 20.42 16.53
C LEU A 275 18.63 20.06 17.68
N GLY A 276 19.94 20.27 17.48
CA GLY A 276 20.96 20.04 18.50
C GLY A 276 20.74 20.86 19.77
N ARG A 277 20.33 22.12 19.62
CA ARG A 277 19.97 23.00 20.74
C ARG A 277 18.70 22.54 21.44
N MET A 278 17.64 22.22 20.68
CA MET A 278 16.38 21.71 21.24
C MET A 278 16.56 20.41 22.03
N MET A 279 17.41 19.52 21.54
CA MET A 279 17.70 18.24 22.20
C MET A 279 18.36 18.40 23.58
N GLN A 280 18.83 19.61 23.95
CA GLN A 280 19.33 19.90 25.30
C GLN A 280 18.19 20.10 26.31
N ASP A 281 17.03 20.59 25.84
CA ASP A 281 15.85 20.86 26.68
C ASP A 281 14.82 19.72 26.67
N ILE A 282 14.91 18.83 25.68
CA ILE A 282 14.00 17.70 25.51
C ILE A 282 14.58 16.46 26.19
N ASN A 283 13.84 15.88 27.13
CA ASN A 283 14.21 14.62 27.75
C ASN A 283 13.47 13.45 27.07
N THR A 284 14.14 12.71 26.18
CA THR A 284 13.52 11.60 25.43
C THR A 284 13.04 10.43 26.28
N ALA A 285 13.35 10.39 27.59
CA ALA A 285 12.75 9.43 28.52
C ALA A 285 11.29 9.79 28.88
N ARG A 286 10.87 11.04 28.67
CA ARG A 286 9.54 11.57 28.99
C ARG A 286 8.86 12.19 27.76
N ASP A 287 9.62 12.92 26.97
CA ASP A 287 9.15 13.78 25.88
C ASP A 287 9.28 13.06 24.54
N LEU A 288 8.33 13.30 23.64
CA LEU A 288 8.34 12.76 22.28
C LEU A 288 8.91 13.78 21.31
N LEU A 289 9.94 13.41 20.55
CA LEU A 289 10.53 14.22 19.49
C LEU A 289 10.41 13.48 18.15
N MET A 290 9.82 14.15 17.16
CA MET A 290 9.70 13.66 15.79
C MET A 290 10.32 14.66 14.82
N VAL A 291 11.10 14.16 13.86
CA VAL A 291 11.50 14.90 12.66
C VAL A 291 10.72 14.31 11.49
N VAL A 292 9.84 15.13 10.91
CA VAL A 292 8.90 14.71 9.87
C VAL A 292 9.19 15.49 8.59
N THR A 293 9.24 14.79 7.48
CA THR A 293 9.34 15.39 6.14
C THR A 293 8.05 15.11 5.37
N PRO A 294 7.05 16.01 5.40
CA PRO A 294 5.75 15.77 4.78
C PRO A 294 5.83 15.56 3.27
N PHE A 295 6.80 16.18 2.58
CA PHE A 295 6.94 16.05 1.13
C PHE A 295 8.41 16.02 0.66
N PRO A 296 8.73 15.28 -0.43
CA PRO A 296 10.09 15.20 -0.95
C PRO A 296 10.55 16.52 -1.59
N SER A 297 11.85 16.61 -1.88
CA SER A 297 12.40 17.70 -2.70
C SER A 297 11.77 17.73 -4.10
N THR A 298 11.81 18.89 -4.77
CA THR A 298 11.35 19.02 -6.16
C THR A 298 12.14 18.11 -7.11
N TYR A 299 13.43 17.93 -6.87
CA TYR A 299 14.27 16.99 -7.62
C TYR A 299 13.80 15.54 -7.40
N GLY A 300 13.60 15.13 -6.14
CA GLY A 300 13.08 13.82 -5.79
C GLY A 300 11.70 13.55 -6.40
N TYR A 301 10.80 14.53 -6.34
CA TYR A 301 9.48 14.47 -6.96
C TYR A 301 9.56 14.21 -8.49
N ARG A 302 10.41 14.96 -9.21
CA ARG A 302 10.64 14.78 -10.66
C ARG A 302 11.16 13.37 -10.98
N GLN A 303 11.97 12.79 -10.11
CA GLN A 303 12.52 11.44 -10.26
C GLN A 303 11.62 10.31 -9.73
N ARG A 304 10.44 10.65 -9.18
CA ARG A 304 9.58 9.71 -8.45
C ARG A 304 10.26 9.08 -7.21
N ASN A 305 11.29 9.74 -6.66
CA ASN A 305 11.81 9.47 -5.31
C ASN A 305 10.91 10.16 -4.29
N LEU A 306 9.78 9.51 -3.97
CA LEU A 306 8.67 10.09 -3.23
C LEU A 306 8.62 9.68 -1.75
N LEU A 307 9.46 8.74 -1.32
CA LEU A 307 9.57 8.43 0.10
C LEU A 307 10.46 9.46 0.79
N THR A 308 10.06 9.89 1.97
CA THR A 308 10.73 10.95 2.72
C THR A 308 11.33 10.42 4.02
N PRO A 309 12.37 11.05 4.59
CA PRO A 309 12.91 10.63 5.87
C PRO A 309 11.91 10.88 7.02
N PHE A 310 11.92 10.00 8.01
CA PHE A 310 11.20 10.14 9.27
C PHE A 310 12.09 9.64 10.41
N ILE A 311 12.12 10.39 11.51
CA ILE A 311 12.89 10.05 12.71
C ILE A 311 12.04 10.34 13.94
N MET A 312 12.06 9.45 14.94
CA MET A 312 11.32 9.63 16.18
C MET A 312 12.12 9.10 17.36
N ALA A 313 12.14 9.84 18.47
CA ALA A 313 12.69 9.41 19.75
C ALA A 313 11.73 9.82 20.87
N GLY A 314 11.58 8.97 21.89
CA GLY A 314 10.66 9.23 22.99
C GLY A 314 10.47 8.02 23.90
N PRO A 315 9.60 8.12 24.91
CA PRO A 315 9.38 7.03 25.86
C PRO A 315 8.89 5.77 25.15
N GLY A 316 9.51 4.62 25.48
CA GLY A 316 9.15 3.32 24.88
C GLY A 316 9.64 3.10 23.44
N ILE A 317 10.22 4.11 22.79
CA ILE A 317 10.74 3.98 21.42
C ILE A 317 12.13 3.35 21.45
N LYS A 318 12.22 2.10 20.98
CA LYS A 318 13.50 1.40 20.87
C LYS A 318 14.33 1.97 19.71
N PRO A 319 15.65 2.19 19.90
CA PRO A 319 16.51 2.65 18.82
C PRO A 319 16.60 1.65 17.66
N GLY A 320 16.65 2.16 16.43
CA GLY A 320 16.75 1.37 15.20
C GLY A 320 15.77 1.81 14.13
N PHE A 321 14.92 0.88 13.66
CA PHE A 321 13.96 1.16 12.60
C PHE A 321 12.57 1.47 13.16
N ALA A 322 11.90 2.48 12.61
CA ALA A 322 10.49 2.72 12.92
C ALA A 322 9.61 1.65 12.25
N LEU A 323 8.56 1.22 12.95
CA LEU A 323 7.63 0.17 12.53
C LEU A 323 6.21 0.58 12.91
N SER A 324 5.28 0.48 11.96
CA SER A 324 3.85 0.63 12.20
C SER A 324 3.07 -0.60 11.69
N ALA A 325 1.89 -0.84 12.25
CA ALA A 325 1.01 -1.90 11.79
C ALA A 325 0.41 -1.64 10.40
N THR A 326 0.43 -0.38 9.95
CA THR A 326 0.02 0.05 8.60
C THR A 326 0.93 -0.53 7.52
N THR A 327 2.25 -0.46 7.70
CA THR A 327 3.21 -0.95 6.70
C THR A 327 3.73 -2.34 6.99
N ARG A 328 3.77 -2.75 8.27
CA ARG A 328 4.35 -4.00 8.79
C ARG A 328 5.79 -4.24 8.32
N ARG A 329 6.52 -3.16 8.05
CA ARG A 329 7.86 -3.19 7.50
C ARG A 329 8.78 -2.30 8.34
N PRO A 330 9.74 -2.88 9.06
CA PRO A 330 10.76 -2.09 9.73
C PRO A 330 11.45 -1.15 8.74
N GLY A 331 11.52 0.13 9.08
CA GLY A 331 12.15 1.18 8.28
C GLY A 331 11.21 1.80 7.25
N LEU A 332 9.91 1.47 7.27
CA LEU A 332 8.90 2.07 6.41
C LEU A 332 7.65 2.40 7.24
N VAL A 333 7.18 3.64 7.18
CA VAL A 333 5.93 4.10 7.85
C VAL A 333 5.07 4.87 6.85
N ALA A 334 3.83 5.21 7.20
CA ALA A 334 2.98 6.09 6.40
C ALA A 334 2.73 7.41 7.14
N ASN A 335 2.54 8.51 6.40
CA ASN A 335 2.21 9.82 6.97
C ASN A 335 0.95 9.78 7.87
N ILE A 336 -0.02 8.94 7.54
CA ILE A 336 -1.23 8.71 8.35
C ILE A 336 -0.96 8.10 9.73
N ASP A 337 0.21 7.52 9.95
CA ASP A 337 0.60 6.88 11.23
C ASP A 337 0.97 7.92 12.32
N ILE A 338 1.27 9.16 11.92
CA ILE A 338 1.76 10.20 12.82
C ILE A 338 0.68 10.66 13.81
N ALA A 339 -0.53 11.00 13.36
CA ALA A 339 -1.60 11.45 14.25
C ALA A 339 -1.95 10.40 15.33
N PRO A 340 -2.18 9.11 15.00
CA PRO A 340 -2.36 8.05 16.00
C PRO A 340 -1.19 7.92 16.97
N THR A 341 0.05 8.11 16.52
CA THR A 341 1.24 8.09 17.38
C THR A 341 1.22 9.22 18.40
N VAL A 342 0.84 10.44 17.98
CA VAL A 342 0.69 11.58 18.89
C VAL A 342 -0.43 11.34 19.90
N LEU A 343 -1.57 10.82 19.45
CA LEU A 343 -2.69 10.50 20.34
C LEU A 343 -2.30 9.43 21.37
N GLU A 344 -1.64 8.35 20.96
CA GLU A 344 -1.18 7.30 21.87
C GLU A 344 -0.19 7.85 22.92
N TYR A 345 0.72 8.75 22.54
CA TYR A 345 1.65 9.39 23.48
C TYR A 345 0.92 10.17 24.60
N PHE A 346 -0.19 10.83 24.27
CA PHE A 346 -1.06 11.50 25.25
C PHE A 346 -2.10 10.56 25.89
N ASP A 347 -1.98 9.24 25.68
CA ASP A 347 -2.91 8.20 26.16
C ASP A 347 -4.34 8.36 25.61
N ILE A 348 -4.51 8.99 24.45
CA ILE A 348 -5.79 9.20 23.77
C ILE A 348 -6.00 8.09 22.75
N GLN A 349 -7.16 7.42 22.81
CA GLN A 349 -7.48 6.39 21.82
C GLN A 349 -7.73 7.02 20.45
N ALA A 350 -7.03 6.56 19.42
CA ALA A 350 -7.23 7.02 18.05
C ALA A 350 -8.66 6.65 17.56
N PRO A 351 -9.42 7.61 17.01
CA PRO A 351 -10.73 7.32 16.41
C PRO A 351 -10.62 6.35 15.24
N VAL A 352 -11.67 5.52 15.02
CA VAL A 352 -11.71 4.51 13.94
C VAL A 352 -11.57 5.11 12.54
N ILE A 353 -11.87 6.41 12.38
CA ILE A 353 -11.71 7.16 11.13
C ILE A 353 -10.23 7.32 10.76
N MET A 354 -9.32 7.34 11.74
CA MET A 354 -7.89 7.34 11.48
C MET A 354 -7.45 5.92 11.06
N LEU A 355 -7.01 5.80 9.80
CA LEU A 355 -6.58 4.53 9.22
C LEU A 355 -5.13 4.18 9.56
N GLY A 356 -4.35 5.16 9.98
CA GLY A 356 -2.97 4.95 10.42
C GLY A 356 -2.89 4.26 11.77
N HIS A 357 -1.69 3.81 12.12
CA HIS A 357 -1.43 3.12 13.38
C HIS A 357 -0.21 3.71 14.07
N PRO A 358 -0.18 3.71 15.40
CA PRO A 358 0.97 4.24 16.11
C PRO A 358 2.29 3.58 15.70
N ILE A 359 3.33 4.40 15.70
CA ILE A 359 4.68 4.02 15.31
C ILE A 359 5.44 3.56 16.56
N SER A 360 6.12 2.43 16.45
CA SER A 360 7.00 1.89 17.47
C SER A 360 8.44 1.76 16.95
N GLY A 361 9.40 1.66 17.87
CA GLY A 361 10.79 1.30 17.55
C GLY A 361 11.01 -0.21 17.47
N SER A 362 11.67 -0.66 16.40
CA SER A 362 12.04 -2.07 16.16
C SER A 362 13.56 -2.14 15.91
N GLY A 363 14.34 -2.46 16.95
CA GLY A 363 15.79 -2.63 16.84
C GLY A 363 16.50 -2.91 18.18
N ASN A 364 17.76 -3.32 18.08
CA ASN A 364 18.67 -3.58 19.21
C ASN A 364 19.85 -2.59 19.18
N GLY A 365 19.62 -1.27 19.17
CA GLY A 365 20.62 -0.23 19.51
C GLY A 365 21.90 -0.05 18.66
N ASN A 366 22.38 -1.08 17.95
CA ASN A 366 23.78 -1.19 17.48
C ASN A 366 23.93 -1.15 15.95
N ALA A 367 23.22 -0.28 15.25
CA ALA A 367 23.26 -0.31 13.79
C ALA A 367 23.04 1.03 13.10
N THR A 368 23.66 2.13 13.51
CA THR A 368 23.21 3.46 13.01
C THR A 368 23.84 3.92 11.69
N LEU A 369 25.13 3.65 11.47
CA LEU A 369 25.71 3.80 10.12
C LEU A 369 25.10 2.78 9.15
N SER A 370 24.75 1.59 9.65
CA SER A 370 24.01 0.59 8.89
C SER A 370 22.53 0.96 8.68
N SER A 371 21.90 1.77 9.54
CA SER A 371 20.48 2.17 9.41
C SER A 371 20.28 3.19 8.29
N LEU A 372 21.04 4.29 8.25
CA LEU A 372 20.92 5.27 7.16
C LEU A 372 21.29 4.66 5.80
N ALA A 373 22.41 3.92 5.74
CA ALA A 373 22.82 3.24 4.52
C ALA A 373 21.80 2.16 4.08
N TYR A 374 21.16 1.47 5.03
CA TYR A 374 20.06 0.55 4.75
C TYR A 374 18.84 1.29 4.19
N LEU A 375 18.41 2.40 4.80
CA LEU A 375 17.27 3.19 4.33
C LEU A 375 17.52 3.75 2.93
N ILE A 376 18.73 4.26 2.64
CA ILE A 376 19.11 4.72 1.29
C ILE A 376 19.04 3.56 0.28
N ARG A 377 19.60 2.38 0.61
CA ARG A 377 19.55 1.20 -0.27
C ARG A 377 18.12 0.73 -0.49
N MET A 378 17.31 0.68 0.56
CA MET A 378 15.90 0.33 0.49
C MET A 378 15.12 1.33 -0.37
N ASN A 379 15.37 2.63 -0.22
CA ASN A 379 14.76 3.69 -1.02
C ASN A 379 15.09 3.49 -2.50
N ARG A 380 16.38 3.33 -2.85
CA ARG A 380 16.83 3.09 -4.22
C ARG A 380 16.14 1.89 -4.86
N GLY A 381 16.05 0.76 -4.16
CA GLY A 381 15.36 -0.44 -4.66
C GLY A 381 13.86 -0.20 -4.90
N ILE A 382 13.17 0.45 -3.96
CA ILE A 382 11.74 0.78 -4.10
C ILE A 382 11.51 1.74 -5.27
N VAL A 383 12.29 2.82 -5.36
CA VAL A 383 12.18 3.83 -6.42
C VAL A 383 12.48 3.22 -7.78
N ALA A 384 13.55 2.43 -7.90
CA ALA A 384 13.90 1.75 -9.15
C ALA A 384 12.77 0.82 -9.61
N THR A 385 12.15 0.06 -8.71
CA THR A 385 11.00 -0.78 -9.04
C THR A 385 9.77 0.04 -9.42
N TYR A 386 9.46 1.11 -8.71
CA TYR A 386 8.32 1.99 -9.02
C TYR A 386 8.44 2.65 -10.39
N VAL A 387 9.56 3.29 -10.68
CA VAL A 387 9.82 3.99 -11.96
C VAL A 387 9.81 3.01 -13.13
N GLN A 388 10.43 1.84 -12.95
CA GLN A 388 10.67 0.91 -14.05
C GLN A 388 9.50 -0.06 -14.28
N ARG A 389 8.52 -0.11 -13.36
CA ARG A 389 7.36 -1.03 -13.43
C ARG A 389 6.63 -0.94 -14.76
N ALA A 390 6.27 0.27 -15.19
CA ALA A 390 5.53 0.46 -16.44
C ALA A 390 6.36 0.05 -17.68
N TYR A 391 7.68 0.26 -17.63
CA TYR A 391 8.58 -0.10 -18.71
C TYR A 391 8.74 -1.61 -18.87
N LEU A 392 8.62 -2.40 -17.80
CA LEU A 392 8.71 -3.86 -17.87
C LEU A 392 7.34 -4.53 -18.10
N ILE A 393 6.28 -4.02 -17.47
CA ILE A 393 4.93 -4.61 -17.61
C ILE A 393 4.35 -4.37 -19.00
N LYS A 394 4.49 -3.17 -19.60
CA LYS A 394 3.88 -2.88 -20.92
C LYS A 394 4.42 -3.78 -22.04
N PRO A 395 5.75 -3.96 -22.22
CA PRO A 395 6.29 -4.90 -23.20
C PRO A 395 5.92 -6.34 -22.90
N TYR A 396 5.88 -6.75 -21.63
CA TYR A 396 5.44 -8.09 -21.26
C TYR A 396 4.00 -8.36 -21.70
N VAL A 397 3.07 -7.45 -21.37
CA VAL A 397 1.67 -7.56 -21.81
C VAL A 397 1.55 -7.51 -23.34
N ALA A 398 2.34 -6.68 -24.01
CA ALA A 398 2.38 -6.64 -25.48
C ALA A 398 2.86 -7.97 -26.07
N MET A 399 3.90 -8.59 -25.51
CA MET A 399 4.38 -9.91 -25.90
C MET A 399 3.29 -10.96 -25.74
N GLN A 400 2.56 -10.95 -24.62
CA GLN A 400 1.43 -11.87 -24.39
C GLN A 400 0.35 -11.73 -25.47
N ILE A 401 -0.01 -10.49 -25.83
CA ILE A 401 -1.01 -10.20 -26.86
C ILE A 401 -0.51 -10.65 -28.24
N ILE A 402 0.70 -10.26 -28.63
CA ILE A 402 1.30 -10.59 -29.93
C ILE A 402 1.41 -12.10 -30.11
N VAL A 403 1.89 -12.84 -29.10
CA VAL A 403 2.01 -14.30 -29.16
C VAL A 403 0.63 -14.96 -29.25
N SER A 404 -0.36 -14.48 -28.50
CA SER A 404 -1.71 -15.06 -28.52
C SER A 404 -2.43 -14.81 -29.84
N ILE A 405 -2.33 -13.60 -30.41
CA ILE A 405 -2.89 -13.27 -31.72
C ILE A 405 -2.13 -13.99 -32.83
N GLY A 406 -0.80 -14.01 -32.77
CA GLY A 406 0.05 -14.75 -33.71
C GLY A 406 -0.31 -16.23 -33.74
N PHE A 407 -0.56 -16.83 -32.57
CA PHE A 407 -1.05 -18.20 -32.46
C PHE A 407 -2.39 -18.40 -33.19
N LEU A 408 -3.38 -17.54 -32.97
CA LEU A 408 -4.66 -17.61 -33.70
C LEU A 408 -4.45 -17.48 -35.20
N LEU A 409 -3.70 -16.48 -35.66
CA LEU A 409 -3.44 -16.26 -37.08
C LEU A 409 -2.76 -17.48 -37.73
N LEU A 410 -1.76 -18.06 -37.06
CA LEU A 410 -1.07 -19.24 -37.57
C LEU A 410 -1.98 -20.49 -37.62
N ILE A 411 -2.93 -20.64 -36.67
CA ILE A 411 -3.95 -21.70 -36.75
C ILE A 411 -4.78 -21.58 -38.03
N PHE A 412 -5.18 -20.36 -38.41
CA PHE A 412 -6.04 -20.13 -39.57
C PHE A 412 -5.28 -20.10 -40.90
N PHE A 413 -4.05 -19.58 -40.93
CA PHE A 413 -3.36 -19.28 -42.19
C PHE A 413 -2.12 -20.15 -42.46
N ARG A 414 -1.34 -20.52 -41.44
CA ARG A 414 -0.03 -21.20 -41.62
C ARG A 414 0.33 -22.15 -40.47
N LYS A 415 -0.40 -23.26 -40.38
CA LYS A 415 -0.28 -24.26 -39.29
C LYS A 415 1.15 -24.79 -39.10
N ASN A 416 1.92 -24.95 -40.18
CA ASN A 416 3.29 -25.47 -40.14
C ASN A 416 4.24 -24.60 -39.29
N LEU A 417 3.93 -23.30 -39.15
CA LEU A 417 4.74 -22.36 -38.37
C LEU A 417 4.37 -22.34 -36.88
N LEU A 418 3.31 -23.03 -36.43
CA LEU A 418 2.91 -23.02 -35.01
C LEU A 418 4.03 -23.49 -34.07
N LYS A 419 4.91 -24.37 -34.54
CA LYS A 419 6.10 -24.85 -33.81
C LYS A 419 7.02 -23.72 -33.34
N THR A 420 7.14 -22.64 -34.12
CA THR A 420 8.05 -21.53 -33.80
C THR A 420 7.55 -20.68 -32.63
N LEU A 421 6.25 -20.74 -32.33
CA LEU A 421 5.66 -20.02 -31.18
C LEU A 421 5.85 -20.75 -29.85
N ARG A 422 6.16 -22.04 -29.84
CA ARG A 422 6.26 -22.84 -28.61
C ARG A 422 7.23 -22.23 -27.58
N PRO A 423 8.48 -21.85 -27.94
CA PRO A 423 9.39 -21.20 -26.98
C PRO A 423 8.87 -19.84 -26.49
N LEU A 424 8.17 -19.08 -27.33
CA LEU A 424 7.61 -17.77 -26.96
C LEU A 424 6.42 -17.89 -26.01
N ILE A 425 5.60 -18.93 -26.15
CA ILE A 425 4.51 -19.23 -25.21
C ILE A 425 5.08 -19.65 -23.85
N MET A 426 6.09 -20.55 -23.86
CA MET A 426 6.81 -20.93 -22.64
C MET A 426 7.49 -19.73 -21.96
N ALA A 427 8.11 -18.84 -22.75
CA ALA A 427 8.70 -17.61 -22.25
C ALA A 427 7.66 -16.73 -21.54
N ASN A 428 6.48 -16.52 -22.12
CA ASN A 428 5.40 -15.74 -21.47
C ASN A 428 4.98 -16.33 -20.12
N MET A 429 4.91 -17.66 -20.00
CA MET A 429 4.60 -18.36 -18.74
C MET A 429 5.74 -18.27 -17.72
N ALA A 430 6.99 -18.17 -18.17
CA ALA A 430 8.18 -18.11 -17.33
C ALA A 430 8.48 -16.69 -16.80
N VAL A 431 8.06 -15.63 -17.49
CA VAL A 431 8.34 -14.23 -17.09
C VAL A 431 7.91 -13.91 -15.65
N PRO A 432 6.74 -14.33 -15.12
CA PRO A 432 6.38 -14.03 -13.73
C PRO A 432 7.36 -14.60 -12.70
N LEU A 433 7.94 -15.78 -12.96
CA LEU A 433 9.01 -16.36 -12.15
C LEU A 433 10.31 -15.57 -12.32
N SER A 434 10.69 -15.20 -13.55
CA SER A 434 11.86 -14.34 -13.80
C SER A 434 11.76 -13.00 -13.06
N LEU A 435 10.57 -12.37 -13.06
CA LEU A 435 10.32 -11.11 -12.35
C LEU A 435 10.33 -11.28 -10.82
N LEU A 436 10.05 -12.47 -10.31
CA LEU A 436 10.16 -12.78 -8.88
C LEU A 436 11.63 -12.92 -8.48
N LEU A 437 12.43 -13.62 -9.29
CA LEU A 437 13.86 -13.86 -9.03
C LEU A 437 14.75 -12.66 -9.37
N LEU A 438 14.24 -11.70 -10.15
CA LEU A 438 14.99 -10.53 -10.61
C LEU A 438 15.77 -9.78 -9.52
N PRO A 439 15.23 -9.54 -8.31
CA PRO A 439 15.96 -8.84 -7.24
C PRO A 439 17.23 -9.55 -6.75
N LEU A 440 17.42 -10.84 -7.04
CA LEU A 440 18.61 -11.59 -6.63
C LEU A 440 19.84 -11.26 -7.47
N VAL A 441 19.65 -10.79 -8.71
CA VAL A 441 20.72 -10.70 -9.72
C VAL A 441 20.82 -9.34 -10.39
N ALA A 442 19.69 -8.61 -10.51
CA ALA A 442 19.65 -7.37 -11.27
C ALA A 442 20.06 -6.17 -10.43
N SER A 443 20.83 -5.26 -11.03
CA SER A 443 21.11 -3.94 -10.46
C SER A 443 19.91 -3.00 -10.65
N ASP A 444 19.98 -1.81 -10.02
CA ASP A 444 18.94 -0.78 -10.13
C ASP A 444 18.82 -0.18 -11.55
N LYS A 445 19.77 -0.47 -12.46
CA LYS A 445 19.75 0.05 -13.84
C LYS A 445 18.72 -0.71 -14.71
N LEU A 446 17.93 0.04 -15.49
CA LEU A 446 16.89 -0.54 -16.35
C LEU A 446 17.44 -1.57 -17.34
N PHE A 447 18.59 -1.31 -17.97
CA PHE A 447 19.25 -2.26 -18.88
C PHE A 447 19.59 -3.58 -18.20
N SER A 448 20.11 -3.52 -16.97
CA SER A 448 20.42 -4.72 -16.18
C SER A 448 19.15 -5.54 -15.88
N LYS A 449 18.02 -4.88 -15.59
CA LYS A 449 16.74 -5.58 -15.41
C LYS A 449 16.28 -6.27 -16.69
N TYR A 450 16.34 -5.63 -17.85
CA TYR A 450 15.98 -6.28 -19.12
C TYR A 450 16.89 -7.48 -19.43
N LEU A 451 18.21 -7.31 -19.28
CA LEU A 451 19.18 -8.36 -19.50
C LEU A 451 18.87 -9.58 -18.61
N TRP A 452 18.69 -9.37 -17.31
CA TRP A 452 18.43 -10.48 -16.40
C TRP A 452 17.03 -11.09 -16.55
N VAL A 453 16.00 -10.30 -16.86
CA VAL A 453 14.68 -10.88 -17.21
C VAL A 453 14.81 -11.77 -18.44
N PHE A 454 15.56 -11.35 -19.47
CA PHE A 454 15.80 -12.16 -20.66
C PHE A 454 16.59 -13.44 -20.31
N LEU A 455 17.72 -13.33 -19.62
CA LEU A 455 18.56 -14.48 -19.27
C LEU A 455 17.84 -15.49 -18.38
N LEU A 456 17.13 -15.05 -17.35
CA LEU A 456 16.35 -15.93 -16.47
C LEU A 456 15.22 -16.62 -17.25
N THR A 457 14.49 -15.88 -18.09
CA THR A 457 13.40 -16.44 -18.90
C THR A 457 13.93 -17.44 -19.92
N ALA A 458 15.02 -17.10 -20.61
CA ALA A 458 15.69 -18.00 -21.55
C ALA A 458 16.18 -19.27 -20.84
N GLY A 459 16.79 -19.16 -19.66
CA GLY A 459 17.20 -20.31 -18.85
C GLY A 459 16.03 -21.22 -18.48
N ILE A 460 14.92 -20.67 -18.00
CA ILE A 460 13.71 -21.45 -17.67
C ILE A 460 13.15 -22.14 -18.91
N VAL A 461 13.12 -21.45 -20.06
CA VAL A 461 12.65 -22.03 -21.34
C VAL A 461 13.60 -23.14 -21.80
N LEU A 462 14.92 -22.95 -21.75
CA LEU A 462 15.89 -23.97 -22.13
C LEU A 462 15.74 -25.23 -21.28
N ILE A 463 15.59 -25.10 -19.95
CA ILE A 463 15.29 -26.23 -19.07
C ILE A 463 13.96 -26.88 -19.47
N SER A 464 12.94 -26.09 -19.80
CA SER A 464 11.63 -26.59 -20.23
C SER A 464 11.70 -27.37 -21.55
N LEU A 465 12.63 -27.03 -22.43
CA LEU A 465 12.86 -27.72 -23.71
C LEU A 465 13.60 -29.06 -23.55
N ILE A 466 14.25 -29.31 -22.41
CA ILE A 466 14.85 -30.63 -22.10
C ILE A 466 13.74 -31.68 -21.97
N PHE A 467 12.55 -31.28 -21.50
CA PHE A 467 11.40 -32.16 -21.44
C PHE A 467 10.86 -32.42 -22.87
N LYS A 468 10.92 -33.69 -23.29
CA LYS A 468 10.40 -34.11 -24.60
C LYS A 468 8.88 -33.88 -24.73
N GLU A 469 8.16 -33.99 -23.62
CA GLU A 469 6.70 -33.87 -23.59
C GLU A 469 6.27 -32.46 -23.16
N THR A 470 5.28 -31.92 -23.89
CA THR A 470 4.73 -30.59 -23.64
C THR A 470 4.10 -30.47 -22.24
N LEU A 471 3.46 -31.53 -21.75
CA LEU A 471 2.84 -31.56 -20.42
C LEU A 471 3.88 -31.40 -19.30
N LYS A 472 5.02 -32.10 -19.39
CA LYS A 472 6.13 -31.99 -18.41
C LYS A 472 6.72 -30.58 -18.35
N ALA A 473 6.86 -29.91 -19.49
CA ALA A 473 7.28 -28.51 -19.54
C ALA A 473 6.27 -27.58 -18.84
N ILE A 474 4.96 -27.78 -19.07
CA ILE A 474 3.90 -27.01 -18.38
C ILE A 474 3.97 -27.25 -16.87
N ILE A 475 4.08 -28.51 -16.43
CA ILE A 475 4.21 -28.89 -15.01
C ILE A 475 5.39 -28.17 -14.39
N PHE A 476 6.57 -28.23 -15.01
CA PHE A 476 7.78 -27.59 -14.50
C PHE A 476 7.59 -26.09 -14.31
N ILE A 477 7.16 -25.35 -15.33
CA ILE A 477 7.01 -23.89 -15.25
C ILE A 477 5.97 -23.51 -14.19
N CYS A 478 4.82 -24.20 -14.18
CA CYS A 478 3.72 -23.91 -13.27
C CYS A 478 4.09 -24.21 -11.80
N LEU A 479 4.67 -25.38 -11.53
CA LEU A 479 5.07 -25.77 -10.18
C LEU A 479 6.28 -25.00 -9.68
N ALA A 480 7.26 -24.69 -10.55
CA ALA A 480 8.39 -23.84 -10.17
C ALA A 480 7.91 -22.42 -9.81
N THR A 481 7.00 -21.84 -10.58
CA THR A 481 6.46 -20.51 -10.31
C THR A 481 5.66 -20.48 -9.00
N SER A 482 4.70 -21.39 -8.84
CA SER A 482 3.87 -21.44 -7.63
C SER A 482 4.70 -21.74 -6.38
N SER A 483 5.64 -22.68 -6.46
CA SER A 483 6.53 -23.01 -5.33
C SER A 483 7.41 -21.84 -4.95
N ALA A 484 7.99 -21.12 -5.93
CA ALA A 484 8.81 -19.94 -5.63
C ALA A 484 8.01 -18.84 -4.92
N ILE A 485 6.76 -18.59 -5.33
CA ILE A 485 5.88 -17.62 -4.66
C ILE A 485 5.52 -18.08 -3.25
N LEU A 486 5.16 -19.35 -3.05
CA LEU A 486 4.81 -19.88 -1.73
C LEU A 486 6.02 -19.88 -0.77
N LEU A 487 7.21 -20.21 -1.26
CA LEU A 487 8.45 -20.16 -0.50
C LEU A 487 8.79 -18.71 -0.12
N ASP A 488 8.72 -17.77 -1.06
CA ASP A 488 8.97 -16.35 -0.79
C ASP A 488 7.99 -15.83 0.28
N LEU A 489 6.69 -16.13 0.15
CA LEU A 489 5.68 -15.76 1.17
C LEU A 489 6.02 -16.34 2.54
N SER A 490 6.44 -17.59 2.61
CA SER A 490 6.75 -18.28 3.88
C SER A 490 7.91 -17.63 4.65
N ILE A 491 8.84 -16.96 3.94
CA ILE A 491 9.97 -16.21 4.52
C ILE A 491 9.72 -14.69 4.60
N ASN A 492 8.46 -14.25 4.61
CA ASN A 492 8.03 -12.84 4.63
C ASN A 492 8.39 -12.03 3.37
N ALA A 493 8.34 -12.69 2.23
CA ALA A 493 8.33 -12.13 0.88
C ALA A 493 9.49 -11.14 0.54
N PRO A 494 10.76 -11.47 0.84
CA PRO A 494 11.90 -10.61 0.51
C PRO A 494 11.99 -10.29 -0.99
N LEU A 495 11.63 -11.24 -1.87
CA LEU A 495 11.68 -11.03 -3.31
C LEU A 495 10.49 -10.21 -3.81
N MET A 496 9.26 -10.53 -3.38
CA MET A 496 8.08 -9.75 -3.78
C MET A 496 8.12 -8.30 -3.30
N LYS A 497 8.86 -7.98 -2.21
CA LYS A 497 9.06 -6.58 -1.77
C LYS A 497 9.75 -5.70 -2.81
N LEU A 498 10.56 -6.28 -3.69
CA LEU A 498 11.34 -5.58 -4.71
C LEU A 498 10.95 -5.98 -6.14
N SER A 499 10.07 -6.97 -6.30
CA SER A 499 9.60 -7.43 -7.60
C SER A 499 8.70 -6.41 -8.31
N ILE A 500 8.76 -6.40 -9.64
CA ILE A 500 7.96 -5.55 -10.53
C ILE A 500 6.45 -5.84 -10.42
N LEU A 501 6.06 -7.10 -10.21
CA LEU A 501 4.66 -7.49 -9.97
C LEU A 501 4.29 -7.45 -8.47
N GLY A 502 5.22 -7.04 -7.61
CA GLY A 502 5.08 -6.99 -6.17
C GLY A 502 4.55 -5.65 -5.65
N TYR A 503 5.05 -5.23 -4.49
CA TYR A 503 4.50 -4.12 -3.71
C TYR A 503 4.71 -2.73 -4.33
N ASP A 504 3.84 -1.79 -3.94
CA ASP A 504 3.95 -0.37 -4.27
C ASP A 504 3.85 0.50 -3.00
N PRO A 505 4.96 0.62 -2.25
CA PRO A 505 5.05 1.49 -1.08
C PRO A 505 4.95 2.98 -1.41
N ILE A 506 5.33 3.39 -2.62
CA ILE A 506 5.28 4.80 -3.03
C ILE A 506 3.85 5.22 -3.25
N GLY A 507 3.07 4.48 -4.05
CA GLY A 507 1.64 4.74 -4.20
C GLY A 507 0.84 4.51 -2.91
N GLY A 508 1.39 3.75 -1.96
CA GLY A 508 0.68 3.30 -0.77
C GLY A 508 -0.46 2.33 -1.11
N ALA A 509 -0.39 1.67 -2.27
CA ALA A 509 -1.40 0.71 -2.70
C ALA A 509 -1.26 -0.61 -1.94
N ARG A 510 -0.02 -1.02 -1.62
CA ARG A 510 0.27 -2.22 -0.84
C ARG A 510 1.69 -2.19 -0.27
N TYR A 511 1.82 -2.35 1.05
CA TYR A 511 3.12 -2.39 1.73
C TYR A 511 3.62 -3.82 2.00
N TYR A 512 2.72 -4.76 2.27
CA TYR A 512 2.95 -6.18 2.60
C TYR A 512 1.85 -7.07 1.97
N GLY A 513 1.93 -8.38 2.15
CA GLY A 513 0.87 -9.31 1.72
C GLY A 513 1.13 -9.96 0.36
N LEU A 514 0.07 -10.48 -0.28
CA LEU A 514 0.11 -11.01 -1.64
C LEU A 514 -0.58 -10.02 -2.57
N GLY A 515 0.20 -9.45 -3.50
CA GLY A 515 -0.30 -8.55 -4.53
C GLY A 515 -1.30 -9.21 -5.47
N ASN A 516 -2.19 -8.45 -6.10
CA ASN A 516 -3.25 -9.01 -6.96
C ASN A 516 -2.67 -9.66 -8.23
N GLU A 517 -1.55 -9.14 -8.72
CA GLU A 517 -0.76 -9.67 -9.82
C GLU A 517 -0.23 -11.07 -9.47
N TYR A 518 0.55 -11.19 -8.39
CA TYR A 518 1.10 -12.48 -7.97
C TYR A 518 0.05 -13.44 -7.42
N MET A 519 -1.07 -12.94 -6.91
CA MET A 519 -2.22 -13.75 -6.53
C MET A 519 -2.79 -14.49 -7.75
N GLY A 520 -3.01 -13.80 -8.87
CA GLY A 520 -3.47 -14.42 -10.11
C GLY A 520 -2.48 -15.44 -10.64
N VAL A 521 -1.19 -15.07 -10.68
CA VAL A 521 -0.08 -15.99 -11.06
C VAL A 521 -0.07 -17.25 -10.19
N LEU A 522 -0.15 -17.11 -8.86
CA LEU A 522 -0.11 -18.22 -7.92
C LEU A 522 -1.29 -19.16 -8.11
N ILE A 523 -2.53 -18.64 -8.10
CA ILE A 523 -3.74 -19.45 -8.23
C ILE A 523 -3.77 -20.18 -9.58
N GLY A 524 -3.44 -19.48 -10.66
CA GLY A 524 -3.41 -20.08 -12.00
C GLY A 524 -2.33 -21.15 -12.13
N SER A 525 -1.09 -20.82 -11.74
CA SER A 525 0.05 -21.74 -11.87
C SER A 525 -0.07 -22.97 -10.98
N ILE A 526 -0.50 -22.82 -9.72
CA ILE A 526 -0.63 -23.98 -8.81
C ILE A 526 -1.75 -24.93 -9.27
N THR A 527 -2.87 -24.38 -9.74
CA THR A 527 -4.01 -25.18 -10.21
C THR A 527 -3.61 -25.99 -11.43
N THR A 528 -3.12 -25.31 -12.46
CA THR A 528 -2.69 -25.95 -13.71
C THR A 528 -1.56 -26.95 -13.48
N GLY A 529 -0.53 -26.57 -12.70
CA GLY A 529 0.61 -27.42 -12.41
C GLY A 529 0.24 -28.70 -11.65
N VAL A 530 -0.59 -28.60 -10.61
CA VAL A 530 -1.06 -29.76 -9.84
C VAL A 530 -1.92 -30.66 -10.70
N THR A 531 -2.88 -30.12 -11.45
CA THR A 531 -3.76 -30.95 -12.29
C THR A 531 -3.04 -31.60 -13.46
N ALA A 532 -2.06 -30.92 -14.06
CA ALA A 532 -1.21 -31.49 -15.11
C ALA A 532 -0.34 -32.62 -14.56
N LEU A 533 0.23 -32.45 -13.36
CA LEU A 533 1.01 -33.49 -12.69
C LEU A 533 0.16 -34.73 -12.36
N VAL A 534 -1.09 -34.53 -11.96
CA VAL A 534 -2.04 -35.63 -11.72
C VAL A 534 -2.34 -36.42 -12.99
N ASP A 535 -2.49 -35.75 -14.14
CA ASP A 535 -2.67 -36.42 -15.44
C ASP A 535 -1.39 -37.17 -15.86
N GLU A 536 -0.22 -36.56 -15.69
CA GLU A 536 1.09 -37.17 -16.02
C GLU A 536 1.39 -38.43 -15.20
N LEU A 537 1.11 -38.43 -13.89
CA LEU A 537 1.43 -39.55 -13.02
C LEU A 537 0.58 -40.81 -13.30
N GLY A 538 -0.50 -40.68 -14.08
CA GLY A 538 -1.40 -41.78 -14.43
C GLY A 538 -2.17 -42.33 -13.21
N THR A 539 -3.50 -42.26 -13.23
CA THR A 539 -4.30 -42.66 -12.07
C THR A 539 -4.52 -44.18 -11.98
N GLN A 540 -3.54 -44.92 -11.46
CA GLN A 540 -3.75 -46.30 -10.98
C GLN A 540 -4.81 -46.32 -9.87
N SER A 541 -5.81 -47.21 -9.97
CA SER A 541 -7.03 -47.21 -9.13
C SER A 541 -6.77 -47.16 -7.62
N ARG A 542 -5.71 -47.81 -7.13
CA ARG A 542 -5.38 -47.92 -5.70
C ARG A 542 -4.78 -46.66 -5.06
N LYS A 543 -4.29 -45.68 -5.82
CA LYS A 543 -3.64 -44.46 -5.28
C LYS A 543 -4.52 -43.19 -5.35
N LYS A 544 -5.76 -43.31 -5.83
CA LYS A 544 -6.67 -42.17 -6.08
C LYS A 544 -6.99 -41.36 -4.83
N ALA A 545 -7.19 -42.01 -3.67
CA ALA A 545 -7.47 -41.32 -2.42
C ALA A 545 -6.25 -40.55 -1.89
N GLY A 546 -5.06 -41.15 -1.92
CA GLY A 546 -3.82 -40.50 -1.50
C GLY A 546 -3.48 -39.28 -2.37
N LEU A 547 -3.69 -39.39 -3.69
CA LEU A 547 -3.48 -38.27 -4.61
C LEU A 547 -4.47 -37.12 -4.36
N PHE A 548 -5.74 -37.44 -4.11
CA PHE A 548 -6.73 -36.42 -3.73
C PHE A 548 -6.33 -35.71 -2.42
N LEU A 549 -5.94 -36.46 -1.39
CA LEU A 549 -5.50 -35.89 -0.12
C LEU A 549 -4.27 -35.00 -0.29
N LEU A 550 -3.34 -35.37 -1.18
CA LEU A 550 -2.18 -34.55 -1.53
C LEU A 550 -2.58 -33.25 -2.24
N CYS A 551 -3.48 -33.31 -3.23
CA CYS A 551 -3.98 -32.09 -3.90
C CYS A 551 -4.72 -31.19 -2.91
N ALA A 552 -5.57 -31.77 -2.07
CA ALA A 552 -6.31 -31.04 -1.06
C ALA A 552 -5.37 -30.39 -0.04
N SER A 553 -4.30 -31.06 0.39
CA SER A 553 -3.33 -30.50 1.33
C SER A 553 -2.53 -29.35 0.72
N VAL A 554 -2.07 -29.48 -0.53
CA VAL A 554 -1.37 -28.41 -1.26
C VAL A 554 -2.27 -27.18 -1.43
N PHE A 555 -3.52 -27.37 -1.85
CA PHE A 555 -4.47 -26.26 -2.01
C PHE A 555 -4.84 -25.62 -0.67
N THR A 556 -5.01 -26.41 0.38
CA THR A 556 -5.28 -25.88 1.73
C THR A 556 -4.09 -25.06 2.26
N ALA A 557 -2.86 -25.53 2.04
CA ALA A 557 -1.65 -24.79 2.41
C ALA A 557 -1.53 -23.47 1.64
N ALA A 558 -1.83 -23.48 0.34
CA ALA A 558 -1.86 -22.26 -0.47
C ALA A 558 -2.94 -21.27 0.01
N ILE A 559 -4.16 -21.74 0.30
CA ILE A 559 -5.25 -20.91 0.87
C ILE A 559 -4.80 -20.27 2.19
N TYR A 560 -4.20 -21.05 3.09
CA TYR A 560 -3.70 -20.56 4.35
C TYR A 560 -2.67 -19.44 4.16
N LEU A 561 -1.70 -19.62 3.27
CA LEU A 561 -0.67 -18.61 2.99
C LEU A 561 -1.25 -17.34 2.33
N ILE A 562 -2.21 -17.47 1.41
CA ILE A 562 -2.88 -16.34 0.74
C ILE A 562 -3.67 -15.50 1.77
N PHE A 563 -4.37 -16.15 2.68
CA PHE A 563 -5.29 -15.49 3.59
C PHE A 563 -4.63 -15.01 4.89
N SER A 564 -3.66 -15.76 5.41
CA SER A 564 -3.09 -15.54 6.74
C SER A 564 -2.71 -14.07 6.97
N PRO A 565 -3.10 -13.47 8.12
CA PRO A 565 -2.73 -12.09 8.46
C PRO A 565 -1.22 -11.85 8.47
N ARG A 566 -0.42 -12.89 8.76
CA ARG A 566 1.04 -12.81 8.80
C ARG A 566 1.67 -12.79 7.41
N TYR A 567 1.08 -13.50 6.45
CA TYR A 567 1.67 -13.76 5.13
C TYR A 567 0.94 -12.97 4.04
N GLY A 568 -0.05 -13.56 3.37
CA GLY A 568 -0.68 -12.99 2.20
C GLY A 568 -1.71 -11.88 2.47
N CYS A 569 -2.44 -11.91 3.60
CA CYS A 569 -3.44 -10.91 3.97
C CYS A 569 -4.36 -10.47 2.80
N ASN A 570 -4.74 -11.40 1.91
CA ASN A 570 -5.51 -11.10 0.71
C ASN A 570 -6.87 -11.81 0.72
N VAL A 571 -7.90 -11.09 1.17
CA VAL A 571 -9.28 -11.60 1.29
C VAL A 571 -9.87 -11.91 -0.09
N GLY A 572 -9.67 -11.03 -1.09
CA GLY A 572 -10.17 -11.28 -2.44
C GLY A 572 -9.47 -12.48 -3.09
N GLY A 573 -8.19 -12.67 -2.80
CA GLY A 573 -7.42 -13.84 -3.20
C GLY A 573 -7.86 -15.12 -2.53
N PHE A 574 -8.25 -15.06 -1.26
CA PHE A 574 -8.86 -16.20 -0.57
C PHE A 574 -10.14 -16.65 -1.27
N ILE A 575 -11.06 -15.73 -1.57
CA ILE A 575 -12.34 -16.06 -2.23
C ILE A 575 -12.07 -16.70 -3.60
N SER A 576 -11.18 -16.11 -4.40
CA SER A 576 -10.80 -16.66 -5.70
C SER A 576 -10.13 -18.02 -5.58
N ALA A 577 -9.13 -18.18 -4.71
CA ALA A 577 -8.40 -19.44 -4.52
C ALA A 577 -9.33 -20.55 -4.02
N PHE A 578 -10.20 -20.25 -3.05
CA PHE A 578 -11.16 -21.19 -2.52
C PHE A 578 -12.11 -21.69 -3.60
N GLY A 579 -12.69 -20.78 -4.39
CA GLY A 579 -13.57 -21.14 -5.50
C GLY A 579 -12.85 -21.98 -6.55
N THR A 580 -11.66 -21.57 -6.97
CA THR A 580 -10.81 -22.32 -7.91
C THR A 580 -10.54 -23.73 -7.42
N PHE A 581 -9.93 -23.86 -6.24
CA PHE A 581 -9.45 -25.14 -5.73
C PHE A 581 -10.62 -26.07 -5.39
N THR A 582 -11.73 -25.54 -4.88
CA THR A 582 -12.93 -26.33 -4.63
C THR A 582 -13.47 -26.95 -5.92
N VAL A 583 -13.65 -26.15 -6.96
CA VAL A 583 -14.16 -26.65 -8.25
C VAL A 583 -13.18 -27.65 -8.85
N THR A 584 -11.89 -27.34 -8.82
CA THR A 584 -10.86 -28.25 -9.31
C THR A 584 -10.91 -29.60 -8.58
N LEU A 585 -10.98 -29.61 -7.23
CA LEU A 585 -11.10 -30.84 -6.44
C LEU A 585 -12.39 -31.60 -6.72
N LEU A 586 -13.52 -30.91 -6.90
CA LEU A 586 -14.81 -31.52 -7.24
C LEU A 586 -14.82 -32.18 -8.62
N MET A 587 -14.04 -31.64 -9.56
CA MET A 587 -13.93 -32.15 -10.91
C MET A 587 -12.84 -33.22 -11.08
N LEU A 588 -12.03 -33.48 -10.04
CA LEU A 588 -11.10 -34.62 -10.06
C LEU A 588 -11.91 -35.93 -10.16
N PRO A 589 -11.68 -36.78 -11.19
CA PRO A 589 -12.44 -38.00 -11.42
C PRO A 589 -12.29 -39.07 -10.33
N SER A 590 -11.43 -38.84 -9.34
CA SER A 590 -11.16 -39.74 -8.23
C SER A 590 -12.29 -39.84 -7.21
N ILE A 591 -13.25 -38.89 -7.17
CA ILE A 591 -14.33 -38.88 -6.17
C ILE A 591 -15.69 -38.61 -6.81
N ARG A 592 -16.67 -39.50 -6.58
CA ARG A 592 -18.08 -39.23 -6.91
C ARG A 592 -18.70 -38.40 -5.79
N PHE A 593 -18.85 -37.10 -6.01
CA PHE A 593 -19.55 -36.24 -5.07
C PHE A 593 -21.07 -36.45 -5.16
N LYS A 594 -21.72 -36.61 -4.01
CA LYS A 594 -23.19 -36.58 -3.88
C LYS A 594 -23.67 -35.14 -4.03
N SER A 595 -24.86 -34.94 -4.60
CA SER A 595 -25.43 -33.62 -4.97
C SER A 595 -25.59 -32.60 -3.84
N TRP A 596 -25.41 -32.98 -2.57
CA TRP A 596 -25.48 -32.11 -1.40
C TRP A 596 -24.11 -31.63 -0.89
N GLN A 597 -23.01 -32.30 -1.28
CA GLN A 597 -21.65 -32.00 -0.79
C GLN A 597 -21.09 -30.64 -1.25
N PRO A 598 -21.39 -30.12 -2.46
CA PRO A 598 -21.03 -28.74 -2.82
C PRO A 598 -21.68 -27.70 -1.89
N GLY A 599 -22.89 -27.97 -1.40
CA GLY A 599 -23.58 -27.14 -0.42
C GLY A 599 -22.87 -27.11 0.94
N LEU A 600 -22.31 -28.25 1.38
CA LEU A 600 -21.47 -28.30 2.58
C LEU A 600 -20.18 -27.49 2.42
N ILE A 601 -19.53 -27.55 1.26
CA ILE A 601 -18.27 -26.81 1.04
C ILE A 601 -18.55 -25.30 1.05
N ALA A 602 -19.67 -24.87 0.46
CA ALA A 602 -20.13 -23.48 0.55
C ALA A 602 -20.43 -23.06 2.00
N VAL A 603 -21.08 -23.92 2.79
CA VAL A 603 -21.34 -23.66 4.23
C VAL A 603 -20.04 -23.63 5.03
N ALA A 604 -19.09 -24.53 4.76
CA ALA A 604 -17.78 -24.55 5.39
C ALA A 604 -16.96 -23.30 5.04
N MET A 605 -17.05 -22.80 3.80
CA MET A 605 -16.46 -21.52 3.39
C MET A 605 -16.99 -20.37 4.22
N VAL A 606 -18.32 -20.30 4.36
CA VAL A 606 -19.00 -19.25 5.13
C VAL A 606 -18.61 -19.35 6.60
N LEU A 607 -18.63 -20.55 7.20
CA LEU A 607 -18.18 -20.78 8.57
C LEU A 607 -16.71 -20.41 8.78
N PHE A 608 -15.84 -20.77 7.85
CA PHE A 608 -14.41 -20.44 7.92
C PHE A 608 -14.18 -18.91 7.85
N ILE A 609 -14.86 -18.22 6.94
CA ILE A 609 -14.85 -16.75 6.88
C ILE A 609 -15.35 -16.16 8.20
N VAL A 610 -16.47 -16.65 8.74
CA VAL A 610 -17.05 -16.15 10.01
C VAL A 610 -16.11 -16.35 11.20
N ILE A 611 -15.50 -17.53 11.34
CA ILE A 611 -14.55 -17.84 12.42
C ILE A 611 -13.33 -16.91 12.34
N LEU A 612 -12.81 -16.66 11.15
CA LEU A 612 -11.66 -15.77 10.95
C LEU A 612 -12.02 -14.31 11.16
N LEU A 613 -13.23 -13.90 10.80
CA LEU A 613 -13.73 -12.56 11.12
C LEU A 613 -13.85 -12.37 12.64
N ALA A 614 -14.32 -13.39 13.37
CA ALA A 614 -14.39 -13.37 14.82
C ALA A 614 -13.01 -13.28 15.47
N ASP A 615 -12.02 -14.03 14.98
CA ASP A 615 -10.62 -13.99 15.45
C ASP A 615 -9.92 -12.65 15.14
N SER A 616 -10.26 -12.05 13.99
CA SER A 616 -9.74 -10.72 13.61
C SER A 616 -10.34 -9.56 14.42
N GLY A 617 -11.47 -9.77 15.11
CA GLY A 617 -12.08 -8.78 16.01
C GLY A 617 -11.33 -8.63 17.34
N SER A 618 -10.50 -9.61 17.71
CA SER A 618 -9.61 -9.59 18.88
C SER A 618 -8.19 -9.10 18.59
N ALA A 619 -7.83 -8.93 17.31
CA ALA A 619 -6.50 -8.47 16.92
C ALA A 619 -6.40 -6.93 17.05
N ASN A 620 -5.45 -6.46 17.86
CA ASN A 620 -5.02 -5.07 17.86
C ASN A 620 -3.84 -4.92 16.87
N PRO A 621 -3.95 -4.09 15.82
CA PRO A 621 -5.05 -3.18 15.51
C PRO A 621 -6.19 -3.80 14.68
N PRO A 622 -7.40 -3.21 14.74
CA PRO A 622 -8.60 -3.74 14.09
C PRO A 622 -8.44 -3.88 12.58
N SER A 623 -8.86 -5.02 12.03
CA SER A 623 -8.90 -5.26 10.58
C SER A 623 -9.83 -4.27 9.87
N HIS A 624 -9.58 -3.93 8.60
CA HIS A 624 -10.48 -3.10 7.78
C HIS A 624 -11.94 -3.60 7.77
N ILE A 625 -12.14 -4.92 7.94
CA ILE A 625 -13.47 -5.51 8.02
C ILE A 625 -14.11 -5.22 9.39
N SER A 626 -13.37 -5.31 10.48
CA SER A 626 -13.86 -4.92 11.81
C SER A 626 -14.17 -3.42 11.92
N GLN A 627 -13.37 -2.56 11.25
CA GLN A 627 -13.65 -1.13 11.14
C GLN A 627 -14.91 -0.88 10.33
N THR A 628 -15.06 -1.55 9.17
CA THR A 628 -16.29 -1.47 8.35
C THR A 628 -17.52 -1.93 9.13
N MET A 629 -17.41 -3.01 9.90
CA MET A 629 -18.49 -3.49 10.77
C MET A 629 -18.83 -2.50 11.88
N ALA A 630 -17.83 -1.86 12.48
CA ALA A 630 -18.05 -0.80 13.46
C ALA A 630 -18.78 0.40 12.82
N SER A 631 -18.38 0.81 11.62
CA SER A 631 -19.02 1.89 10.85
C SER A 631 -20.45 1.54 10.45
N VAL A 632 -20.72 0.31 9.98
CA VAL A 632 -22.08 -0.16 9.65
C VAL A 632 -22.96 -0.21 10.89
N LYS A 633 -22.42 -0.64 12.03
CA LYS A 633 -23.14 -0.65 13.31
C LYS A 633 -23.48 0.77 13.79
N ALA A 634 -22.64 1.75 13.49
CA ALA A 634 -22.85 3.15 13.88
C ALA A 634 -23.80 3.93 12.95
N ARG A 635 -23.81 3.65 11.64
CA ARG A 635 -24.50 4.49 10.63
C ARG A 635 -25.42 3.74 9.66
N GLY A 636 -25.67 2.45 9.87
CA GLY A 636 -26.53 1.63 9.00
C GLY A 636 -25.81 1.07 7.76
N MET A 637 -26.55 0.71 6.71
CA MET A 637 -25.99 0.01 5.53
C MET A 637 -25.33 0.92 4.48
N THR A 638 -25.43 2.25 4.59
CA THR A 638 -24.86 3.19 3.62
C THR A 638 -23.36 2.99 3.37
N PRO A 639 -22.50 2.88 4.41
CA PRO A 639 -21.06 2.65 4.21
C PRO A 639 -20.73 1.36 3.45
N PHE A 640 -21.59 0.35 3.53
CA PHE A 640 -21.40 -0.90 2.78
C PHE A 640 -21.62 -0.69 1.27
N TRP A 641 -22.68 0.05 0.89
CA TRP A 641 -22.97 0.35 -0.50
C TRP A 641 -21.89 1.24 -1.14
N ASP A 642 -21.37 2.20 -0.38
CA ASP A 642 -20.26 3.05 -0.83
C ASP A 642 -19.02 2.22 -1.16
N ILE A 643 -18.69 1.22 -0.33
CA ILE A 643 -17.58 0.29 -0.59
C ILE A 643 -17.80 -0.50 -1.88
N VAL A 644 -19.02 -0.99 -2.12
CA VAL A 644 -19.37 -1.76 -3.33
C VAL A 644 -19.26 -0.88 -4.58
N ILE A 645 -19.86 0.32 -4.57
CA ILE A 645 -19.82 1.27 -5.69
C ILE A 645 -18.37 1.67 -5.99
N ARG A 646 -17.56 1.92 -4.96
CA ARG A 646 -16.13 2.24 -5.09
C ARG A 646 -15.35 1.10 -5.76
N LYS A 647 -15.54 -0.14 -5.30
CA LYS A 647 -14.87 -1.32 -5.90
C LYS A 647 -15.25 -1.49 -7.38
N LEU A 648 -16.51 -1.25 -7.71
CA LEU A 648 -16.97 -1.30 -9.10
C LEU A 648 -16.35 -0.18 -9.95
N SER A 649 -16.36 1.06 -9.45
CA SER A 649 -15.76 2.22 -10.10
C SER A 649 -14.26 2.03 -10.39
N MET A 650 -13.52 1.47 -9.42
CA MET A 650 -12.10 1.14 -9.62
C MET A 650 -11.88 0.08 -10.70
N ASN A 651 -12.70 -0.98 -10.74
CA ASN A 651 -12.62 -1.96 -11.82
C ASN A 651 -12.98 -1.36 -13.19
N LEU A 652 -13.97 -0.46 -13.27
CA LEU A 652 -14.31 0.26 -14.51
C LEU A 652 -13.18 1.19 -14.97
N LYS A 653 -12.55 1.92 -14.04
CA LYS A 653 -11.37 2.75 -14.34
C LYS A 653 -10.21 1.90 -14.85
N LEU A 654 -9.91 0.79 -14.17
CA LEU A 654 -8.89 -0.14 -14.61
C LEU A 654 -9.21 -0.69 -15.99
N PHE A 655 -10.46 -1.06 -16.27
CA PHE A 655 -10.89 -1.54 -17.58
C PHE A 655 -10.43 -0.60 -18.71
N LYS A 656 -10.59 0.70 -18.52
CA LYS A 656 -10.21 1.73 -19.50
C LYS A 656 -8.70 1.96 -19.64
N TYR A 657 -7.94 1.91 -18.54
CA TYR A 657 -6.57 2.43 -18.51
C TYR A 657 -5.45 1.39 -18.33
N THR A 658 -5.76 0.17 -17.88
CA THR A 658 -4.73 -0.83 -17.60
C THR A 658 -4.39 -1.67 -18.85
N PRO A 659 -3.09 -1.94 -19.14
CA PRO A 659 -2.73 -2.84 -20.24
C PRO A 659 -3.27 -4.26 -20.02
N TRP A 660 -3.48 -4.67 -18.76
CA TRP A 660 -4.00 -5.99 -18.39
C TRP A 660 -5.40 -6.27 -18.95
N THR A 661 -6.25 -5.25 -19.17
CA THR A 661 -7.56 -5.45 -19.81
C THR A 661 -7.39 -6.05 -21.19
N ARG A 662 -6.44 -5.52 -21.97
CA ARG A 662 -6.20 -5.98 -23.34
C ARG A 662 -5.69 -7.41 -23.34
N ALA A 663 -4.76 -7.74 -22.44
CA ALA A 663 -4.30 -9.13 -22.26
C ALA A 663 -5.47 -10.08 -21.90
N LEU A 664 -6.32 -9.70 -20.94
CA LEU A 664 -7.46 -10.52 -20.54
C LEU A 664 -8.44 -10.75 -21.69
N LEU A 665 -8.85 -9.69 -22.38
CA LEU A 665 -9.76 -9.77 -23.52
C LEU A 665 -9.17 -10.58 -24.67
N THR A 666 -7.87 -10.42 -24.96
CA THR A 666 -7.17 -11.23 -25.96
C THR A 666 -7.19 -12.70 -25.56
N SER A 667 -6.85 -13.05 -24.31
CA SER A 667 -6.87 -14.44 -23.86
C SER A 667 -8.28 -15.06 -23.91
N ILE A 668 -9.32 -14.32 -23.51
CA ILE A 668 -10.71 -14.77 -23.63
C ILE A 668 -11.09 -14.97 -25.11
N GLY A 669 -10.78 -14.00 -25.97
CA GLY A 669 -11.07 -14.07 -27.41
C GLY A 669 -10.36 -15.23 -28.09
N VAL A 670 -9.11 -15.52 -27.72
CA VAL A 670 -8.34 -16.67 -28.23
C VAL A 670 -8.97 -17.99 -27.80
N ILE A 671 -9.32 -18.15 -26.53
CA ILE A 671 -9.99 -19.35 -26.04
C ILE A 671 -11.35 -19.53 -26.74
N ALA A 672 -12.15 -18.47 -26.85
CA ALA A 672 -13.45 -18.51 -27.53
C ALA A 672 -13.32 -18.89 -29.01
N ALA A 673 -12.31 -18.36 -29.71
CA ALA A 673 -12.02 -18.71 -31.10
C ALA A 673 -11.65 -20.20 -31.24
N LEU A 674 -10.88 -20.77 -30.29
CA LEU A 674 -10.56 -22.20 -30.30
C LEU A 674 -11.79 -23.09 -30.07
N PHE A 675 -12.75 -22.66 -29.25
CA PHE A 675 -14.02 -23.36 -29.08
C PHE A 675 -14.85 -23.39 -30.37
N TYR A 676 -14.72 -22.38 -31.23
CA TYR A 676 -15.32 -22.38 -32.55
C TYR A 676 -14.53 -23.24 -33.53
N ARG A 677 -13.20 -23.07 -33.59
CA ARG A 677 -12.32 -23.81 -34.51
C ARG A 677 -10.86 -23.81 -34.01
N PRO A 678 -10.19 -24.97 -33.82
CA PRO A 678 -10.62 -26.35 -34.06
C PRO A 678 -11.23 -27.03 -32.82
N SER A 679 -12.55 -27.04 -32.69
CA SER A 679 -13.28 -27.56 -31.52
C SER A 679 -13.02 -29.04 -31.21
N HIS A 680 -12.80 -29.86 -32.24
CA HIS A 680 -12.46 -31.28 -32.10
C HIS A 680 -11.15 -31.49 -31.31
N ILE A 681 -10.16 -30.63 -31.54
CA ILE A 681 -8.83 -30.73 -30.91
C ILE A 681 -8.94 -30.40 -29.42
N LEU A 682 -9.71 -29.36 -29.07
CA LEU A 682 -10.00 -29.07 -27.67
C LEU A 682 -10.71 -30.23 -26.98
N LYS A 683 -11.69 -30.86 -27.66
CA LYS A 683 -12.40 -32.02 -27.12
C LYS A 683 -11.45 -33.18 -26.86
N ASN A 684 -10.53 -33.47 -27.79
CA ASN A 684 -9.50 -34.50 -27.61
C ASN A 684 -8.59 -34.20 -26.42
N ILE A 685 -8.09 -32.96 -26.32
CA ILE A 685 -7.24 -32.52 -25.20
C ILE A 685 -7.97 -32.69 -23.86
N PHE A 686 -9.23 -32.26 -23.76
CA PHE A 686 -10.00 -32.38 -22.51
C PHE A 686 -10.42 -33.81 -22.17
N GLN A 687 -10.52 -34.69 -23.17
CA GLN A 687 -10.73 -36.13 -22.94
C GLN A 687 -9.44 -36.82 -22.49
N LYS A 688 -8.30 -36.47 -23.10
CA LYS A 688 -6.96 -37.00 -22.79
C LYS A 688 -6.48 -36.54 -21.41
N TYR A 689 -6.64 -35.26 -21.10
CA TYR A 689 -6.19 -34.61 -19.86
C TYR A 689 -7.40 -34.14 -19.04
N ARG A 690 -8.13 -35.11 -18.48
CA ARG A 690 -9.39 -34.84 -17.78
C ARG A 690 -9.19 -34.07 -16.47
N ASN A 691 -8.09 -34.31 -15.74
CA ASN A 691 -7.82 -33.58 -14.50
C ASN A 691 -7.45 -32.13 -14.80
N LEU A 692 -6.63 -31.91 -15.82
CA LEU A 692 -6.25 -30.59 -16.31
C LEU A 692 -7.45 -29.76 -16.77
N TYR A 693 -8.43 -30.39 -17.43
CA TYR A 693 -9.70 -29.74 -17.73
C TYR A 693 -10.43 -29.24 -16.48
N GLY A 694 -10.47 -30.05 -15.40
CA GLY A 694 -11.00 -29.62 -14.09
C GLY A 694 -10.21 -28.45 -13.49
N GLY A 695 -8.90 -28.42 -13.71
CA GLY A 695 -8.03 -27.29 -13.38
C GLY A 695 -8.40 -26.01 -14.13
N PHE A 696 -8.56 -26.08 -15.45
CA PHE A 696 -8.97 -24.94 -16.28
C PHE A 696 -10.38 -24.43 -15.93
N ALA A 697 -11.33 -25.34 -15.68
CA ALA A 697 -12.69 -24.96 -15.26
C ALA A 697 -12.68 -24.25 -13.89
N GLY A 698 -11.94 -24.79 -12.92
CA GLY A 698 -11.72 -24.14 -11.62
C GLY A 698 -11.05 -22.77 -11.78
N GLY A 699 -9.99 -22.68 -12.58
CA GLY A 699 -9.30 -21.42 -12.86
C GLY A 699 -10.20 -20.38 -13.54
N GLY A 700 -11.11 -20.80 -14.42
CA GLY A 700 -12.12 -19.94 -15.03
C GLY A 700 -13.06 -19.31 -13.99
N ILE A 701 -13.55 -20.11 -13.04
CA ILE A 701 -14.33 -19.61 -11.90
C ILE A 701 -13.48 -18.69 -11.02
N GLY A 702 -12.21 -19.04 -10.79
CA GLY A 702 -11.23 -18.20 -10.14
C GLY A 702 -11.08 -16.82 -10.75
N CYS A 703 -11.03 -16.72 -12.09
CA CYS A 703 -11.02 -15.46 -12.83
C CYS A 703 -12.32 -14.68 -12.65
N SER A 704 -13.48 -15.34 -12.63
CA SER A 704 -14.75 -14.63 -12.37
C SER A 704 -14.81 -14.05 -10.95
N LEU A 705 -14.43 -14.84 -9.95
CA LEU A 705 -14.34 -14.38 -8.54
C LEU A 705 -13.27 -13.30 -8.38
N ALA A 706 -12.13 -13.50 -9.06
CA ALA A 706 -11.19 -12.53 -9.60
C ALA A 706 -11.74 -11.12 -9.72
N LEU A 707 -12.52 -10.96 -10.80
CA LEU A 707 -13.14 -9.72 -11.27
C LEU A 707 -14.12 -9.12 -10.27
N ILE A 708 -14.87 -9.96 -9.55
CA ILE A 708 -15.98 -9.49 -8.69
C ILE A 708 -15.47 -8.98 -7.34
N PHE A 709 -14.58 -9.72 -6.68
CA PHE A 709 -14.28 -9.49 -5.26
C PHE A 709 -12.99 -8.69 -4.99
N ASN A 710 -12.09 -8.58 -5.98
CA ASN A 710 -10.82 -7.87 -5.82
C ASN A 710 -10.88 -6.42 -6.31
N ASP A 711 -10.12 -5.55 -5.62
CA ASP A 711 -10.02 -4.12 -5.95
C ASP A 711 -9.38 -3.89 -7.32
N SER A 712 -8.47 -4.78 -7.74
CA SER A 712 -7.91 -4.82 -9.10
C SER A 712 -8.21 -6.16 -9.77
N GLY A 713 -9.49 -6.53 -9.82
CA GLY A 713 -9.95 -7.84 -10.30
C GLY A 713 -9.53 -8.14 -11.73
N ILE A 714 -9.49 -7.14 -12.60
CA ILE A 714 -9.00 -7.28 -14.00
C ILE A 714 -7.55 -7.74 -14.04
N VAL A 715 -6.69 -7.15 -13.22
CA VAL A 715 -5.25 -7.46 -13.19
C VAL A 715 -5.03 -8.88 -12.67
N ALA A 716 -5.71 -9.25 -11.58
CA ALA A 716 -5.69 -10.60 -11.03
C ALA A 716 -6.16 -11.66 -12.03
N SER A 717 -7.24 -11.37 -12.75
CA SER A 717 -7.83 -12.32 -13.70
C SER A 717 -6.97 -12.45 -14.96
N ALA A 718 -6.41 -11.34 -15.45
CA ALA A 718 -5.48 -11.34 -16.59
C ALA A 718 -4.24 -12.20 -16.30
N THR A 719 -3.64 -12.03 -15.12
CA THR A 719 -2.45 -12.78 -14.70
C THR A 719 -2.75 -14.25 -14.42
N MET A 720 -3.93 -14.57 -13.87
CA MET A 720 -4.38 -15.97 -13.72
C MET A 720 -4.58 -16.64 -15.08
N MET A 721 -5.16 -15.93 -16.05
CA MET A 721 -5.42 -16.43 -17.40
C MET A 721 -4.15 -16.83 -18.16
N ILE A 722 -2.99 -16.29 -17.80
CA ILE A 722 -1.68 -16.69 -18.36
C ILE A 722 -1.47 -18.19 -18.19
N TYR A 723 -1.80 -18.73 -17.01
CA TYR A 723 -1.62 -20.14 -16.68
C TYR A 723 -2.83 -21.01 -17.05
N ILE A 724 -3.84 -20.46 -17.73
CA ILE A 724 -4.98 -21.20 -18.26
C ILE A 724 -4.88 -21.22 -19.79
N ALA A 725 -4.84 -20.04 -20.41
CA ALA A 725 -4.81 -19.87 -21.85
C ALA A 725 -3.53 -20.43 -22.48
N LEU A 726 -2.35 -20.03 -22.00
CA LEU A 726 -1.08 -20.37 -22.65
C LEU A 726 -0.74 -21.87 -22.60
N PRO A 727 -0.95 -22.59 -21.47
CA PRO A 727 -0.85 -24.04 -21.44
C PRO A 727 -1.78 -24.72 -22.45
N LEU A 728 -3.02 -24.24 -22.58
CA LEU A 728 -3.96 -24.75 -23.56
C LEU A 728 -3.44 -24.54 -24.99
N LEU A 729 -2.86 -23.38 -25.29
CA LEU A 729 -2.26 -23.11 -26.61
C LEU A 729 -1.14 -24.11 -26.91
N LEU A 730 -0.25 -24.38 -25.95
CA LEU A 730 0.83 -25.36 -26.09
C LEU A 730 0.30 -26.77 -26.39
N LEU A 731 -0.76 -27.20 -25.70
CA LEU A 731 -1.38 -28.51 -25.94
C LEU A 731 -2.07 -28.59 -27.30
N VAL A 732 -2.68 -27.50 -27.77
CA VAL A 732 -3.26 -27.43 -29.13
C VAL A 732 -2.17 -27.58 -30.20
N ILE A 733 -0.99 -26.97 -30.01
CA ILE A 733 0.15 -27.14 -30.93
C ILE A 733 0.59 -28.60 -31.00
N ASP A 734 0.62 -29.30 -29.86
CA ASP A 734 1.05 -30.69 -29.74
C ASP A 734 0.06 -31.65 -30.41
N GLU A 735 -1.23 -31.48 -30.12
CA GLU A 735 -2.30 -32.34 -30.66
C GLU A 735 -2.49 -32.13 -32.17
N MET A 736 -2.36 -30.89 -32.68
CA MET A 736 -2.40 -30.58 -34.12
C MET A 736 -1.26 -31.19 -34.94
N GLN A 737 -0.19 -31.66 -34.30
CA GLN A 737 0.92 -32.31 -34.98
C GLN A 737 0.76 -33.83 -35.03
N GLN A 738 -0.08 -34.38 -34.14
CA GLN A 738 -0.40 -35.80 -34.07
C GLN A 738 -1.58 -36.15 -34.99
N SER A 739 -2.47 -35.18 -35.26
CA SER A 739 -3.57 -35.23 -36.23
C SER A 739 -3.15 -34.75 -37.61
#